data_AF-A0A948AS67-F1
#
_entry.id   AF-A0A948AS67-F1
#
_cell.length_a   1.000
_cell.length_b   1.000
_cell.length_c   1.000
_cell.angle_alpha   90.00
_cell.angle_beta   90.00
_cell.angle_gamma   90.00
#
_symmetry.space_group_name_H-M   'P 1'
#
loop_
_entity.id
_entity.type
_entity.pdbx_description
1 polymer ?
#
loop_
_entity_poly.entity_id
_entity_poly.type
_entity_poly.pdbx_seq_one_letter_code
_entity_poly.pdbx_strand_id
1 'polypeptide(L)'
;MDDLKKALAKLPKIDPSKGYLRQSKNRLMNQIQLHQHETWFMAFLKKLGRVMPSEAFVAQARMRLMEQISIVKKPAFAWLYFTKRLVASTMVMLIAVTATLFFVEGGQVVNAYEDTYIEVVSGSVTVKHAYQLIWDEVEGQTELAAGDLIRLEEGAEAVVHFFDDTQLRLAENSSLLISKLTVSPAYSRQGIIEVSLHEGNAWAQTLNVNDGYASFTMVTRDAVIKAINSTFNVQTHLSQPTSVQVFQQEVQLTVLNPETLMDVDSFVIKADEQITINSLSQSAPKVTVITEQNKIEKWVQNNLQKDQDHLTALREEGLNQLRLAAGTLPGDTLYPIKQAKERLKLAFSFGQGDADAQIEIANKRLNEAIVLLEQGDRQNAMEALMAYQSIARQIIENQENAQSVTNQLIIPHQKALIASFPTAAPIGMVKQALNQTEELLVVDPIKREKVKLQNSIEQLQDMASYIEIGDIDAAKEALINHELTVTSILDEVGTIENEEERELLVSEILELRSKELAMLEEITLEVETQYAVDTQFAAMLNSAGAQAEEEMERTVAFITPIMPEVVQEQIADKEPVPKTLAQEFADKVNIYSTWQGQQNQINRLLEEAGANASNPAFLTEIRDGLDGRARDLINTKLLELRSIAKINKDKAVQRKIDRAKRLRDED
;
A
#
# COMPACT_ATOMS: atom_id res chain seq x y z
N MET A 1 19.46 34.01 -20.93
CA MET A 1 19.78 33.15 -22.11
C MET A 1 20.90 33.74 -22.98
N ASP A 2 20.83 35.01 -23.37
CA ASP A 2 21.85 35.62 -24.24
C ASP A 2 23.25 35.78 -23.60
N ASP A 3 23.32 35.98 -22.29
CA ASP A 3 24.61 36.03 -21.59
C ASP A 3 25.30 34.68 -21.48
N LEU A 4 24.53 33.58 -21.42
CA LEU A 4 25.06 32.22 -21.45
C LEU A 4 25.62 31.86 -22.83
N LYS A 5 24.94 32.28 -23.91
CA LYS A 5 25.46 32.17 -25.28
C LYS A 5 26.75 32.97 -25.47
N LYS A 6 26.83 34.19 -24.93
CA LYS A 6 28.06 35.01 -24.97
C LYS A 6 29.20 34.40 -24.14
N ALA A 7 28.90 33.74 -23.02
CA ALA A 7 29.90 33.05 -22.20
C ALA A 7 30.44 31.79 -22.91
N LEU A 8 29.57 30.97 -23.49
CA LEU A 8 29.95 29.75 -24.23
C LEU A 8 30.73 30.06 -25.51
N ALA A 9 30.39 31.15 -26.22
CA ALA A 9 31.13 31.58 -27.41
C ALA A 9 32.56 32.08 -27.12
N LYS A 10 32.85 32.45 -25.87
CA LYS A 10 34.17 32.91 -25.42
C LYS A 10 35.08 31.79 -24.93
N LEU A 11 34.57 30.56 -24.78
CA LEU A 11 35.41 29.43 -24.44
C LEU A 11 36.34 29.12 -25.62
N PRO A 12 37.66 29.02 -25.41
CA PRO A 12 38.59 28.66 -26.47
C PRO A 12 38.22 27.29 -27.02
N LYS A 13 38.11 27.17 -28.35
CA LYS A 13 37.99 25.85 -29.00
C LYS A 13 39.26 25.06 -28.68
N ILE A 14 39.18 24.18 -27.70
CA ILE A 14 40.26 23.25 -27.38
C ILE A 14 40.17 22.13 -28.41
N ASP A 15 40.87 22.31 -29.53
CA ASP A 15 41.08 21.20 -30.46
C ASP A 15 41.93 20.14 -29.73
N PRO A 16 41.48 18.87 -29.67
CA PRO A 16 42.22 17.84 -28.99
C PRO A 16 43.61 17.72 -29.58
N SER A 17 44.63 17.69 -28.72
CA SER A 17 46.02 17.63 -29.17
C SER A 17 46.22 16.40 -30.07
N LYS A 18 47.09 16.53 -31.09
CA LYS A 18 47.44 15.40 -31.98
C LYS A 18 47.92 14.16 -31.19
N GLY A 19 48.48 14.39 -30.00
CA GLY A 19 48.85 13.34 -29.04
C GLY A 19 47.62 12.60 -28.50
N TYR A 20 46.61 13.33 -28.00
CA TYR A 20 45.36 12.76 -27.50
C TYR A 20 44.62 11.97 -28.59
N LEU A 21 44.48 12.52 -29.80
CA LEU A 21 43.85 11.81 -30.93
C LEU A 21 44.60 10.52 -31.29
N ARG A 22 45.93 10.54 -31.26
CA ARG A 22 46.76 9.36 -31.52
C ARG A 22 46.65 8.33 -30.40
N GLN A 23 46.57 8.77 -29.13
CA GLN A 23 46.42 7.90 -27.97
C GLN A 23 45.03 7.25 -27.93
N SER A 24 43.97 8.02 -28.20
CA SER A 24 42.61 7.51 -28.31
C SER A 24 42.46 6.55 -29.47
N LYS A 25 43.04 6.87 -30.65
CA LYS A 25 43.07 5.94 -31.80
C LYS A 25 43.83 4.65 -31.47
N ASN A 26 44.98 4.74 -30.79
CA ASN A 26 45.74 3.56 -30.40
C ASN A 26 45.03 2.75 -29.31
N ARG A 27 44.31 3.38 -28.38
CA ARG A 27 43.45 2.68 -27.41
C ARG A 27 42.30 1.95 -28.09
N LEU A 28 41.64 2.59 -29.06
CA LEU A 28 40.54 2.00 -29.84
C LEU A 28 41.05 0.84 -30.72
N MET A 29 42.19 1.01 -31.38
CA MET A 29 42.81 -0.07 -32.19
C MET A 29 43.35 -1.21 -31.33
N ASN A 30 43.91 -0.91 -30.15
CA ASN A 30 44.31 -1.95 -29.20
C ASN A 30 43.10 -2.67 -28.61
N GLN A 31 41.98 -1.99 -28.34
CA GLN A 31 40.73 -2.64 -27.92
C GLN A 31 40.16 -3.53 -29.02
N ILE A 32 40.20 -3.09 -30.29
CA ILE A 32 39.78 -3.88 -31.45
C ILE A 32 40.71 -5.08 -31.68
N GLN A 33 42.02 -4.94 -31.45
CA GLN A 33 42.99 -6.04 -31.56
C GLN A 33 42.96 -7.01 -30.38
N LEU A 34 42.67 -6.53 -29.16
CA LEU A 34 42.53 -7.35 -27.96
C LEU A 34 41.17 -8.06 -27.87
N HIS A 35 40.17 -7.65 -28.65
CA HIS A 35 38.88 -8.34 -28.77
C HIS A 35 38.81 -9.24 -30.01
N GLN A 36 39.79 -10.16 -30.13
CA GLN A 36 39.71 -11.31 -31.03
C GLN A 36 38.73 -12.40 -30.56
N HIS A 37 37.94 -12.16 -29.51
CA HIS A 37 36.93 -13.12 -29.07
C HIS A 37 35.57 -12.84 -29.73
N GLU A 38 35.23 -13.73 -30.65
CA GLU A 38 33.96 -13.96 -31.35
C GLU A 38 32.74 -14.06 -30.41
N THR A 39 32.92 -14.03 -29.09
CA THR A 39 31.88 -14.27 -28.07
C THR A 39 30.81 -13.20 -28.02
N TRP A 40 31.15 -11.92 -28.17
CA TRP A 40 30.14 -10.85 -28.08
C TRP A 40 29.19 -10.83 -29.29
N PHE A 41 29.72 -11.06 -30.50
CA PHE A 41 28.95 -11.09 -31.74
C PHE A 41 28.11 -12.38 -31.83
N MET A 42 28.66 -13.51 -31.40
CA MET A 42 27.91 -14.76 -31.28
C MET A 42 26.84 -14.68 -30.19
N ALA A 43 27.10 -14.03 -29.05
CA ALA A 43 26.09 -13.78 -28.01
C ALA A 43 24.97 -12.86 -28.52
N PHE A 44 25.31 -11.83 -29.29
CA PHE A 44 24.34 -10.92 -29.94
C PHE A 44 23.44 -11.66 -30.94
N LEU A 45 24.01 -12.50 -31.81
CA LEU A 45 23.25 -13.31 -32.76
C LEU A 45 22.39 -14.38 -32.06
N LYS A 46 22.88 -14.97 -30.96
CA LYS A 46 22.15 -15.94 -30.16
C LYS A 46 20.95 -15.31 -29.42
N LYS A 47 21.08 -14.05 -28.98
CA LYS A 47 20.01 -13.28 -28.31
C LYS A 47 18.94 -12.75 -29.28
N LEU A 48 19.19 -12.76 -30.59
CA LEU A 48 18.25 -12.33 -31.64
C LEU A 48 17.28 -13.42 -32.15
N GLY A 49 17.31 -14.63 -31.56
CA GLY A 49 16.19 -15.58 -31.65
C GLY A 49 15.90 -16.18 -33.03
N ARG A 50 16.88 -16.25 -33.95
CA ARG A 50 16.74 -17.01 -35.20
C ARG A 50 17.81 -18.09 -35.32
N VAL A 51 17.39 -19.23 -35.87
CA VAL A 51 18.21 -20.42 -36.18
C VAL A 51 19.62 -20.01 -36.56
N MET A 52 20.62 -20.41 -35.76
CA MET A 52 22.00 -20.07 -36.04
C MET A 52 22.37 -20.61 -37.43
N PRO A 53 22.91 -19.77 -38.34
CA PRO A 53 23.51 -20.31 -39.55
C PRO A 53 24.60 -21.30 -39.15
N SER A 54 24.68 -22.44 -39.84
CA SER A 54 25.68 -23.47 -39.54
C SER A 54 27.09 -22.88 -39.58
N GLU A 55 28.03 -23.44 -38.82
CA GLU A 55 29.44 -23.02 -38.88
C GLU A 55 29.97 -23.02 -40.32
N ALA A 56 29.48 -23.94 -41.16
CA ALA A 56 29.74 -23.98 -42.58
C ALA A 56 29.22 -22.72 -43.32
N PHE A 57 28.02 -22.23 -43.00
CA PHE A 57 27.50 -20.98 -43.56
C PHE A 57 28.30 -19.77 -43.10
N VAL A 58 28.69 -19.70 -41.82
CA VAL A 58 29.52 -18.59 -41.30
C VAL A 58 30.91 -18.60 -41.94
N ALA A 59 31.52 -19.78 -42.08
CA ALA A 59 32.79 -19.94 -42.79
C ALA A 59 32.67 -19.62 -44.29
N GLN A 60 31.56 -19.99 -44.92
CA GLN A 60 31.31 -19.70 -46.34
C GLN A 60 30.98 -18.22 -46.58
N ALA A 61 30.24 -17.57 -45.67
CA ALA A 61 30.02 -16.13 -45.69
C ALA A 61 31.33 -15.37 -45.47
N ARG A 62 32.20 -15.85 -44.56
CA ARG A 62 33.55 -15.30 -44.33
C ARG A 62 34.43 -15.46 -45.55
N MET A 63 34.44 -16.63 -46.20
CA MET A 63 35.16 -16.84 -47.46
C MET A 63 34.62 -15.95 -48.57
N ARG A 64 33.30 -15.85 -48.77
CA ARG A 64 32.70 -14.99 -49.79
C ARG A 64 32.94 -13.50 -49.54
N LEU A 65 32.95 -13.07 -48.28
CA LEU A 65 33.21 -11.70 -47.90
C LEU A 65 34.70 -11.37 -48.04
N MET A 66 35.60 -12.29 -47.72
CA MET A 66 37.04 -12.16 -48.00
C MET A 66 37.35 -12.26 -49.50
N GLU A 67 36.64 -13.07 -50.27
CA GLU A 67 36.70 -13.08 -51.74
C GLU A 67 36.23 -11.74 -52.29
N GLN A 68 35.10 -11.20 -51.83
CA GLN A 68 34.63 -9.90 -52.28
C GLN A 68 35.57 -8.76 -51.88
N ILE A 69 36.18 -8.80 -50.69
CA ILE A 69 37.16 -7.79 -50.26
C ILE A 69 38.47 -7.92 -51.04
N SER A 70 38.90 -9.13 -51.39
CA SER A 70 40.17 -9.37 -52.10
C SER A 70 40.06 -9.27 -53.63
N ILE A 71 38.86 -9.42 -54.21
CA ILE A 71 38.60 -9.31 -55.64
C ILE A 71 38.34 -7.85 -56.08
N VAL A 72 38.16 -6.91 -55.15
CA VAL A 72 38.02 -5.48 -55.51
C VAL A 72 39.38 -4.91 -55.94
N LYS A 73 39.74 -5.14 -57.21
CA LYS A 73 40.70 -4.32 -57.94
C LYS A 73 40.25 -2.87 -57.81
N LYS A 74 41.14 -2.03 -57.24
CA LYS A 74 41.06 -0.56 -57.09
C LYS A 74 39.79 0.03 -57.75
N PRO A 75 38.72 0.30 -56.99
CA PRO A 75 37.53 0.87 -57.58
C PRO A 75 37.86 2.28 -58.07
N ALA A 76 37.35 2.63 -59.25
CA ALA A 76 37.46 3.99 -59.77
C ALA A 76 36.98 4.98 -58.71
N PHE A 77 37.74 6.06 -58.52
CA PHE A 77 37.60 7.06 -57.46
C PHE A 77 36.15 7.57 -57.26
N ALA A 78 35.30 7.52 -58.30
CA ALA A 78 33.87 7.86 -58.25
C ALA A 78 33.01 6.94 -57.36
N TRP A 79 33.30 5.64 -57.27
CA TRP A 79 32.52 4.71 -56.42
C TRP A 79 32.78 4.95 -54.93
N LEU A 80 34.00 5.38 -54.58
CA LEU A 80 34.38 5.78 -53.23
C LEU A 80 33.66 7.06 -52.77
N TYR A 81 33.32 7.98 -53.68
CA TYR A 81 32.48 9.15 -53.35
C TYR A 81 31.01 8.76 -53.18
N PHE A 82 30.50 7.82 -53.99
CA PHE A 82 29.13 7.35 -53.87
C PHE A 82 28.92 6.54 -52.58
N THR A 83 29.83 5.62 -52.24
CA THR A 83 29.75 4.87 -50.97
C THR A 83 30.00 5.75 -49.77
N LYS A 84 30.90 6.74 -49.83
CA LYS A 84 31.03 7.75 -48.75
C LYS A 84 29.78 8.57 -48.56
N ARG A 85 29.09 8.98 -49.64
CA ARG A 85 27.82 9.72 -49.54
C ARG A 85 26.69 8.82 -49.03
N LEU A 86 26.62 7.57 -49.47
CA LEU A 86 25.60 6.63 -49.04
C LEU A 86 25.80 6.28 -47.55
N VAL A 87 27.04 5.96 -47.13
CA VAL A 87 27.42 5.74 -45.72
C VAL A 87 27.23 6.99 -44.88
N ALA A 88 27.59 8.18 -45.37
CA ALA A 88 27.32 9.42 -44.63
C ALA A 88 25.83 9.70 -44.52
N SER A 89 25.04 9.45 -45.58
CA SER A 89 23.59 9.66 -45.53
C SER A 89 22.90 8.63 -44.64
N THR A 90 23.33 7.37 -44.66
CA THR A 90 22.79 6.35 -43.74
C THR A 90 23.25 6.61 -42.33
N MET A 91 24.47 7.11 -42.10
CA MET A 91 24.91 7.50 -40.76
C MET A 91 24.19 8.75 -40.26
N VAL A 92 23.94 9.75 -41.12
CA VAL A 92 23.14 10.94 -40.77
C VAL A 92 21.68 10.56 -40.56
N MET A 93 21.11 9.66 -41.36
CA MET A 93 19.76 9.15 -41.17
C MET A 93 19.68 8.29 -39.92
N LEU A 94 20.69 7.45 -39.64
CA LEU A 94 20.79 6.67 -38.41
C LEU A 94 20.92 7.61 -37.20
N ILE A 95 21.76 8.66 -37.28
CA ILE A 95 21.93 9.68 -36.24
C ILE A 95 20.64 10.50 -36.09
N ALA A 96 19.94 10.84 -37.17
CA ALA A 96 18.70 11.59 -37.12
C ALA A 96 17.57 10.74 -36.53
N VAL A 97 17.45 9.47 -36.94
CA VAL A 97 16.48 8.51 -36.41
C VAL A 97 16.80 8.16 -34.97
N THR A 98 18.07 7.95 -34.61
CA THR A 98 18.45 7.75 -33.20
C THR A 98 18.23 9.03 -32.41
N ALA A 99 18.62 10.21 -32.90
CA ALA A 99 18.37 11.48 -32.22
C ALA A 99 16.85 11.71 -32.04
N THR A 100 16.00 11.48 -33.02
CA THR A 100 14.55 11.61 -32.80
C THR A 100 14.01 10.54 -31.86
N LEU A 101 14.48 9.29 -31.91
CA LEU A 101 14.04 8.23 -31.00
C LEU A 101 14.54 8.39 -29.54
N PHE A 102 15.68 9.06 -29.35
CA PHE A 102 16.28 9.32 -28.02
C PHE A 102 15.91 10.70 -27.45
N PHE A 103 15.71 11.73 -28.27
CA PHE A 103 15.35 13.09 -27.80
C PHE A 103 13.83 13.36 -27.77
N VAL A 104 12.99 12.51 -28.34
CA VAL A 104 11.51 12.59 -28.18
C VAL A 104 11.06 11.85 -26.91
N GLU A 105 11.98 11.52 -26.00
CA GLU A 105 11.57 11.15 -24.64
C GLU A 105 10.81 12.33 -24.03
N GLY A 106 9.53 12.08 -23.74
CA GLY A 106 8.67 12.99 -23.00
C GLY A 106 9.47 13.52 -21.82
N GLY A 107 9.46 14.85 -21.65
CA GLY A 107 10.22 15.50 -20.60
C GLY A 107 10.01 14.73 -19.31
N GLN A 108 11.10 14.46 -18.57
CA GLN A 108 10.97 13.97 -17.22
C GLN A 108 9.94 14.87 -16.55
N VAL A 109 8.82 14.28 -16.14
CA VAL A 109 7.81 14.99 -15.37
C VAL A 109 8.54 15.29 -14.07
N VAL A 110 9.15 16.48 -14.01
CA VAL A 110 9.66 17.01 -12.77
C VAL A 110 8.39 17.28 -12.00
N ASN A 111 8.00 16.33 -11.16
CA ASN A 111 6.94 16.54 -10.19
C ASN A 111 7.36 17.79 -9.43
N ALA A 112 6.62 18.89 -9.62
CA ALA A 112 6.73 20.02 -8.73
C ALA A 112 6.48 19.45 -7.33
N TYR A 113 7.38 19.70 -6.39
CA TYR A 113 7.08 19.45 -5.00
C TYR A 113 5.77 20.19 -4.71
N GLU A 114 4.76 19.47 -4.23
CA GLU A 114 3.55 20.12 -3.74
C GLU A 114 3.91 20.68 -2.38
N ASP A 115 4.10 21.99 -2.33
CA ASP A 115 4.32 22.69 -1.07
C ASP A 115 3.05 22.58 -0.20
N THR A 116 3.19 22.68 1.11
CA THR A 116 2.01 22.76 2.01
C THR A 116 1.44 24.17 1.96
N TYR A 117 0.15 24.32 1.71
CA TYR A 117 -0.49 25.63 1.57
C TYR A 117 -1.91 25.66 2.14
N ILE A 118 -2.38 26.86 2.48
CA ILE A 118 -3.78 27.11 2.85
C ILE A 118 -4.51 27.77 1.68
N GLU A 119 -5.73 27.33 1.43
CA GLU A 119 -6.69 27.93 0.51
C GLU A 119 -7.89 28.46 1.29
N VAL A 120 -8.13 29.77 1.18
CA VAL A 120 -9.29 30.43 1.81
C VAL A 120 -10.53 30.21 0.95
N VAL A 121 -11.52 29.50 1.50
CA VAL A 121 -12.80 29.22 0.82
C VAL A 121 -13.78 30.38 1.03
N SER A 122 -13.88 30.87 2.27
CA SER A 122 -14.71 32.02 2.63
C SER A 122 -14.25 32.68 3.93
N GLY A 123 -14.68 33.93 4.15
CA GLY A 123 -14.44 34.68 5.39
C GLY A 123 -13.00 35.19 5.57
N SER A 124 -12.69 35.61 6.79
CA SER A 124 -11.37 36.16 7.16
C SER A 124 -10.49 35.07 7.77
N VAL A 125 -9.34 34.83 7.16
CA VAL A 125 -8.34 33.87 7.63
C VAL A 125 -7.04 34.61 7.88
N THR A 126 -6.47 34.40 9.06
CA THR A 126 -5.19 34.99 9.42
C THR A 126 -4.18 33.90 9.71
N VAL A 127 -2.94 34.12 9.24
CA VAL A 127 -1.82 33.23 9.48
C VAL A 127 -0.72 34.02 10.18
N LYS A 128 -0.22 33.45 11.27
CA LYS A 128 0.96 33.93 11.96
C LYS A 128 2.09 32.97 11.67
N HIS A 129 2.98 33.38 10.76
CA HIS A 129 4.12 32.56 10.39
C HIS A 129 5.12 32.39 11.54
N ALA A 130 5.79 31.25 11.65
CA ALA A 130 6.74 30.94 12.74
C ALA A 130 7.87 31.97 12.88
N TYR A 131 8.30 32.55 11.75
CA TYR A 131 9.37 33.54 11.67
C TYR A 131 8.88 34.99 11.86
N GLN A 132 7.57 35.20 12.06
CA GLN A 132 6.94 36.49 12.25
C GLN A 132 6.08 36.51 13.52
N LEU A 133 5.95 37.69 14.14
CA LEU A 133 5.10 37.87 15.32
C LEU A 133 3.76 38.53 15.00
N ILE A 134 3.51 38.82 13.72
CA ILE A 134 2.33 39.54 13.23
C ILE A 134 1.39 38.52 12.60
N TRP A 135 0.09 38.79 12.73
CA TRP A 135 -0.95 38.05 12.01
C TRP A 135 -1.14 38.70 10.65
N ASP A 136 -0.93 37.91 9.60
CA ASP A 136 -1.14 38.33 8.22
C ASP A 136 -2.50 37.81 7.76
N GLU A 137 -3.36 38.69 7.25
CA GLU A 137 -4.61 38.30 6.61
C GLU A 137 -4.30 37.68 5.25
N VAL A 138 -4.84 36.50 4.99
CA VAL A 138 -4.57 35.73 3.78
C VAL A 138 -5.75 35.83 2.84
N GLU A 139 -5.48 36.24 1.59
CA GLU A 139 -6.44 36.21 0.49
C GLU A 139 -5.99 35.14 -0.53
N GLY A 140 -6.78 34.07 -0.69
CA GLY A 140 -6.51 33.02 -1.67
C GLY A 140 -5.59 31.91 -1.15
N GLN A 141 -4.50 31.62 -1.88
CA GLN A 141 -3.54 30.56 -1.54
C GLN A 141 -2.28 31.15 -0.88
N THR A 142 -1.81 30.55 0.21
CA THR A 142 -0.56 30.95 0.88
C THR A 142 0.19 29.73 1.39
N GLU A 143 1.50 29.71 1.12
CA GLU A 143 2.40 28.64 1.58
C GLU A 143 2.50 28.64 3.11
N LEU A 144 2.61 27.44 3.67
CA LEU A 144 2.67 27.19 5.10
C LEU A 144 3.92 26.40 5.46
N ALA A 145 4.49 26.72 6.61
CA ALA A 145 5.63 26.03 7.18
C ALA A 145 5.34 25.47 8.59
N ALA A 146 6.23 24.60 9.07
CA ALA A 146 6.19 24.17 10.47
C ALA A 146 6.39 25.36 11.42
N GLY A 147 5.54 25.44 12.43
CA GLY A 147 5.43 26.51 13.42
C GLY A 147 4.39 27.58 13.07
N ASP A 148 3.77 27.52 11.88
CA ASP A 148 2.74 28.49 11.48
C ASP A 148 1.43 28.24 12.24
N LEU A 149 0.81 29.33 12.68
CA LEU A 149 -0.46 29.32 13.41
C LEU A 149 -1.56 29.95 12.55
N ILE A 150 -2.65 29.24 12.36
CA ILE A 150 -3.78 29.62 11.50
C ILE A 150 -4.98 29.90 12.40
N ARG A 151 -5.69 30.99 12.12
CA ARG A 151 -6.94 31.36 12.81
C ARG A 151 -8.01 31.77 11.81
N LEU A 152 -9.19 31.18 11.99
CA LEU A 152 -10.40 31.46 11.22
C LEU A 152 -11.38 32.24 12.09
N GLU A 153 -11.89 33.35 11.57
CA GLU A 153 -12.94 34.13 12.23
C GLU A 153 -14.34 33.49 12.02
N GLU A 154 -15.38 34.11 12.56
CA GLU A 154 -16.78 33.70 12.34
C GLU A 154 -17.14 33.77 10.84
N GLY A 155 -17.83 32.74 10.33
CA GLY A 155 -18.20 32.59 8.93
C GLY A 155 -17.04 32.22 7.98
N ALA A 156 -15.83 32.01 8.50
CA ALA A 156 -14.68 31.63 7.69
C ALA A 156 -14.58 30.11 7.47
N GLU A 157 -14.14 29.71 6.29
CA GLU A 157 -13.80 28.33 5.94
C GLU A 157 -12.47 28.32 5.17
N ALA A 158 -11.61 27.36 5.48
CA ALA A 158 -10.34 27.20 4.78
C ALA A 158 -9.96 25.73 4.63
N VAL A 159 -9.13 25.42 3.64
CA VAL A 159 -8.56 24.09 3.42
C VAL A 159 -7.04 24.18 3.47
N VAL A 160 -6.42 23.40 4.34
CA VAL A 160 -4.98 23.18 4.34
C VAL A 160 -4.69 21.95 3.51
N HIS A 161 -3.92 22.13 2.44
CA HIS A 161 -3.43 21.09 1.56
C HIS A 161 -1.99 20.77 1.94
N PHE A 162 -1.71 19.51 2.27
CA PHE A 162 -0.37 19.06 2.61
C PHE A 162 0.33 18.44 1.40
N PHE A 163 1.66 18.33 1.49
CA PHE A 163 2.53 17.79 0.42
C PHE A 163 2.25 16.32 0.05
N ASP A 164 1.52 15.59 0.90
CA ASP A 164 1.18 14.17 0.75
C ASP A 164 -0.23 13.97 0.20
N ASP A 165 -0.87 15.02 -0.32
CA ASP A 165 -2.27 15.05 -0.76
C ASP A 165 -3.30 14.97 0.41
N THR A 166 -2.86 15.00 1.68
CA THR A 166 -3.79 15.11 2.82
C THR A 166 -4.49 16.47 2.81
N GLN A 167 -5.79 16.48 3.10
CA GLN A 167 -6.57 17.71 3.25
C GLN A 167 -7.11 17.86 4.67
N LEU A 168 -6.97 19.06 5.21
CA LEU A 168 -7.56 19.45 6.49
C LEU A 168 -8.45 20.68 6.29
N ARG A 169 -9.76 20.51 6.37
CA ARG A 169 -10.75 21.58 6.21
C ARG A 169 -11.13 22.12 7.57
N LEU A 170 -10.91 23.41 7.76
CA LEU A 170 -11.18 24.12 9.01
C LEU A 170 -12.48 24.89 8.87
N ALA A 171 -13.36 24.74 9.86
CA ALA A 171 -14.57 25.54 9.99
C ALA A 171 -14.29 26.86 10.71
N GLU A 172 -15.30 27.72 10.80
CA GLU A 172 -15.25 28.98 11.54
C GLU A 172 -14.79 28.81 13.00
N ASN A 173 -14.22 29.86 13.58
CA ASN A 173 -13.71 29.89 14.95
C ASN A 173 -12.64 28.81 15.25
N SER A 174 -11.94 28.34 14.22
CA SER A 174 -10.88 27.34 14.39
C SER A 174 -9.50 27.98 14.55
N SER A 175 -8.68 27.38 15.40
CA SER A 175 -7.26 27.73 15.58
C SER A 175 -6.39 26.49 15.45
N LEU A 176 -5.50 26.48 14.46
CA LEU A 176 -4.64 25.35 14.12
C LEU A 176 -3.16 25.76 14.15
N LEU A 177 -2.32 24.98 14.82
CA LEU A 177 -0.86 25.08 14.75
C LEU A 177 -0.31 23.94 13.89
N ILE A 178 0.62 24.24 12.99
CA ILE A 178 1.37 23.21 12.25
C ILE A 178 2.63 22.89 13.05
N SER A 179 2.57 21.85 13.88
CA SER A 179 3.67 21.51 14.79
C SER A 179 4.88 20.92 14.07
N LYS A 180 4.65 20.05 13.08
CA LYS A 180 5.72 19.37 12.34
C LYS A 180 5.30 19.08 10.90
N LEU A 181 6.20 19.42 9.97
CA LEU A 181 6.16 18.99 8.58
C LEU A 181 7.54 18.44 8.23
N THR A 182 7.64 17.14 7.98
CA THR A 182 8.90 16.50 7.59
C THR A 182 8.67 15.65 6.36
N VAL A 183 9.18 16.09 5.22
CA VAL A 183 9.11 15.35 3.96
C VAL A 183 10.23 14.31 3.91
N SER A 184 9.91 13.10 3.46
CA SER A 184 10.89 12.04 3.23
C SER A 184 11.88 12.47 2.14
N PRO A 185 13.20 12.36 2.36
CA PRO A 185 14.18 12.69 1.33
C PRO A 185 14.11 11.73 0.13
N ALA A 186 13.51 10.55 0.30
CA ALA A 186 13.33 9.57 -0.76
C ALA A 186 12.07 9.82 -1.59
N TYR A 187 11.03 10.45 -1.01
CA TYR A 187 9.72 10.60 -1.63
C TYR A 187 9.10 11.96 -1.29
N SER A 188 8.88 12.78 -2.32
CA SER A 188 8.36 14.14 -2.18
C SER A 188 6.94 14.24 -1.61
N ARG A 189 6.15 13.16 -1.72
CA ARG A 189 4.76 13.09 -1.25
C ARG A 189 4.56 12.16 -0.04
N GLN A 190 5.61 11.97 0.77
CA GLN A 190 5.54 11.17 2.00
C GLN A 190 6.24 11.89 3.13
N GLY A 191 5.71 11.76 4.34
CA GLY A 191 6.29 12.44 5.47
C GLY A 191 5.42 12.47 6.73
N ILE A 192 5.98 13.10 7.75
CA ILE A 192 5.33 13.26 9.05
C ILE A 192 4.63 14.61 9.07
N ILE A 193 3.31 14.58 9.25
CA ILE A 193 2.46 15.75 9.44
C ILE A 193 1.94 15.69 10.87
N GLU A 194 2.26 16.71 11.66
CA GLU A 194 1.74 16.89 13.00
C GLU A 194 1.09 18.27 13.11
N VAL A 195 -0.19 18.28 13.44
CA VAL A 195 -0.96 19.51 13.63
C VAL A 195 -1.57 19.54 15.02
N SER A 196 -1.81 20.72 15.56
CA SER A 196 -2.49 20.91 16.83
C SER A 196 -3.73 21.78 16.66
N LEU A 197 -4.91 21.19 16.83
CA LEU A 197 -6.19 21.89 16.81
C LEU A 197 -6.50 22.37 18.24
N HIS A 198 -6.37 23.68 18.47
CA HIS A 198 -6.58 24.27 19.79
C HIS A 198 -8.07 24.50 20.10
N GLU A 199 -8.82 24.92 19.09
CA GLU A 199 -10.24 25.26 19.18
C GLU A 199 -10.87 25.13 17.79
N GLY A 200 -12.17 24.81 17.75
CA GLY A 200 -12.98 24.81 16.54
C GLY A 200 -13.39 23.42 16.07
N ASN A 201 -13.64 23.31 14.76
CA ASN A 201 -14.08 22.09 14.10
C ASN A 201 -13.24 21.86 12.85
N ALA A 202 -12.66 20.68 12.72
CA ALA A 202 -11.77 20.32 11.62
C ALA A 202 -12.16 18.97 11.02
N TRP A 203 -12.21 18.92 9.70
CA TRP A 203 -12.41 17.71 8.92
C TRP A 203 -11.09 17.30 8.27
N ALA A 204 -10.60 16.10 8.54
CA ALA A 204 -9.37 15.57 7.99
C ALA A 204 -9.65 14.40 7.05
N GLN A 205 -9.11 14.48 5.84
CA GLN A 205 -9.00 13.36 4.90
C GLN A 205 -7.53 13.06 4.69
N THR A 206 -7.06 11.97 5.30
CA THR A 206 -5.66 11.54 5.24
C THR A 206 -5.48 10.50 4.15
N LEU A 207 -4.42 10.60 3.34
CA LEU A 207 -4.13 9.68 2.23
C LEU A 207 -2.77 8.98 2.37
N ASN A 208 -2.25 8.95 3.60
CA ASN A 208 -0.96 8.34 3.91
C ASN A 208 -1.00 6.82 3.80
N VAL A 209 0.08 6.25 3.27
CA VAL A 209 0.34 4.82 3.24
C VAL A 209 1.15 4.44 4.46
N ASN A 210 0.84 3.32 5.11
CA ASN A 210 1.60 2.85 6.27
C ASN A 210 2.95 2.27 5.83
N ASP A 211 3.95 3.13 5.63
CA ASP A 211 5.32 2.75 5.27
C ASP A 211 6.34 3.01 6.39
N GLY A 212 5.85 3.39 7.57
CA GLY A 212 6.65 3.75 8.75
C GLY A 212 7.28 5.15 8.71
N TYR A 213 7.20 5.87 7.59
CA TYR A 213 7.70 7.24 7.43
C TYR A 213 6.58 8.27 7.28
N ALA A 214 5.44 7.85 6.73
CA ALA A 214 4.26 8.67 6.59
C ALA A 214 3.33 8.53 7.81
N SER A 215 2.99 9.66 8.43
CA SER A 215 2.02 9.65 9.54
C SER A 215 1.32 11.00 9.63
N PHE A 216 0.00 10.96 9.79
CA PHE A 216 -0.78 12.14 10.16
C PHE A 216 -1.15 12.06 11.63
N THR A 217 -0.74 13.07 12.40
CA THR A 217 -1.07 13.20 13.82
C THR A 217 -1.76 14.53 14.08
N MET A 218 -2.96 14.49 14.64
CA MET A 218 -3.68 15.66 15.13
C MET A 218 -3.72 15.64 16.65
N VAL A 219 -3.17 16.68 17.25
CA VAL A 219 -3.19 16.89 18.70
C VAL A 219 -4.30 17.89 19.03
N THR A 220 -5.13 17.55 20.00
CA THR A 220 -6.09 18.47 20.62
C THR A 220 -5.68 18.68 22.08
N ARG A 221 -6.43 19.48 22.83
CA ARG A 221 -6.23 19.57 24.28
C ARG A 221 -6.40 18.21 24.99
N ASP A 222 -7.35 17.40 24.53
CA ASP A 222 -7.83 16.23 25.26
C ASP A 222 -7.35 14.90 24.66
N ALA A 223 -6.73 14.92 23.47
CA ALA A 223 -6.37 13.71 22.74
C ALA A 223 -5.28 13.92 21.69
N VAL A 224 -4.55 12.85 21.39
CA VAL A 224 -3.70 12.67 20.21
C VAL A 224 -4.37 11.67 19.27
N ILE A 225 -4.59 12.08 18.03
CA ILE A 225 -5.27 11.28 17.00
C ILE A 225 -4.25 10.95 15.92
N LYS A 226 -3.97 9.67 15.71
CA LYS A 226 -3.12 9.16 14.63
C LYS A 226 -4.01 8.50 13.59
N ALA A 227 -3.88 8.94 12.35
CA ALA A 227 -4.69 8.47 11.24
C ALA A 227 -3.81 8.05 10.06
N ILE A 228 -4.26 7.01 9.36
CA ILE A 228 -3.63 6.47 8.16
C ILE A 228 -4.76 6.11 7.21
N ASN A 229 -4.82 6.77 6.06
CA ASN A 229 -5.87 6.58 5.07
C ASN A 229 -7.31 6.72 5.64
N SER A 230 -7.48 7.58 6.64
CA SER A 230 -8.74 7.75 7.38
C SER A 230 -9.39 9.10 7.07
N THR A 231 -10.73 9.13 7.18
CA THR A 231 -11.54 10.35 7.10
C THR A 231 -12.29 10.54 8.41
N PHE A 232 -12.08 11.69 9.06
CA PHE A 232 -12.65 11.94 10.39
C PHE A 232 -12.89 13.43 10.66
N ASN A 233 -13.83 13.71 11.57
CA ASN A 233 -14.15 15.05 12.05
C ASN A 233 -13.75 15.19 13.52
N VAL A 234 -13.13 16.32 13.87
CA VAL A 234 -12.70 16.65 15.23
C VAL A 234 -13.28 17.99 15.63
N GLN A 235 -14.05 17.99 16.70
CA GLN A 235 -14.58 19.20 17.32
C GLN A 235 -13.98 19.36 18.71
N THR A 236 -13.34 20.48 18.99
CA THR A 236 -12.73 20.77 20.30
C THR A 236 -13.00 22.21 20.71
N HIS A 237 -13.31 22.41 21.99
CA HIS A 237 -13.59 23.72 22.55
C HIS A 237 -13.14 23.78 24.01
N LEU A 238 -12.78 24.98 24.49
CA LEU A 238 -12.27 25.13 25.86
C LEU A 238 -13.27 24.73 26.94
N SER A 239 -14.57 24.92 26.70
CA SER A 239 -15.64 24.63 27.65
C SER A 239 -16.48 23.38 27.33
N GLN A 240 -16.20 22.70 26.21
CA GLN A 240 -16.97 21.53 25.79
C GLN A 240 -16.06 20.30 25.67
N PRO A 241 -16.61 19.08 25.78
CA PRO A 241 -15.87 17.86 25.50
C PRO A 241 -15.34 17.86 24.07
N THR A 242 -14.14 17.30 23.87
CA THR A 242 -13.64 17.02 22.52
C THR A 242 -14.43 15.83 21.93
N SER A 243 -14.90 15.96 20.70
CA SER A 243 -15.63 14.93 19.97
C SER A 243 -14.86 14.55 18.72
N VAL A 244 -14.65 13.25 18.52
CA VAL A 244 -14.01 12.70 17.32
C VAL A 244 -14.97 11.71 16.66
N GLN A 245 -15.26 11.92 15.37
CA GLN A 245 -16.18 11.11 14.57
C GLN A 245 -15.42 10.54 13.37
N VAL A 246 -15.45 9.23 13.16
CA VAL A 246 -14.70 8.56 12.08
C VAL A 246 -15.68 8.08 11.01
N PHE A 247 -15.44 8.48 9.76
CA PHE A 247 -16.32 8.17 8.63
C PHE A 247 -15.73 7.12 7.69
N GLN A 248 -14.40 7.04 7.60
CA GLN A 248 -13.72 6.03 6.78
C GLN A 248 -12.49 5.49 7.52
N GLN A 249 -12.30 4.17 7.40
CA GLN A 249 -11.24 3.40 8.07
C GLN A 249 -11.27 3.57 9.59
N GLU A 250 -10.12 3.43 10.25
CA GLU A 250 -9.98 3.58 11.70
C GLU A 250 -8.97 4.68 12.05
N VAL A 251 -9.09 5.23 13.26
CA VAL A 251 -8.08 6.12 13.85
C VAL A 251 -7.66 5.60 15.21
N GLN A 252 -6.37 5.76 15.53
CA GLN A 252 -5.85 5.49 16.86
C GLN A 252 -5.91 6.78 17.67
N LEU A 253 -6.64 6.76 18.77
CA LEU A 253 -6.86 7.94 19.61
C LEU A 253 -6.32 7.68 21.02
N THR A 254 -5.36 8.48 21.45
CA THR A 254 -4.82 8.45 22.81
C THR A 254 -5.35 9.65 23.59
N VAL A 255 -6.05 9.40 24.70
CA VAL A 255 -6.61 10.43 25.57
C VAL A 255 -5.53 11.00 26.47
N LEU A 256 -5.44 12.33 26.54
CA LEU A 256 -4.47 13.05 27.33
C LEU A 256 -5.09 13.54 28.65
N ASN A 257 -4.30 13.47 29.73
CA ASN A 257 -4.63 14.20 30.95
C ASN A 257 -4.28 15.69 30.74
N PRO A 258 -5.22 16.63 30.92
CA PRO A 258 -4.97 18.04 30.63
C PRO A 258 -3.93 18.69 31.56
N GLU A 259 -3.70 18.14 32.76
CA GLU A 259 -2.74 18.69 33.73
C GLU A 259 -1.33 18.14 33.52
N THR A 260 -1.20 16.85 33.21
CA THR A 260 0.10 16.18 33.09
C THR A 260 0.56 15.99 31.66
N LEU A 261 -0.34 16.13 30.68
CA LEU A 261 -0.15 15.76 29.27
C LEU A 261 0.32 14.31 29.08
N MET A 262 0.06 13.44 30.06
CA MET A 262 0.37 12.01 29.99
C MET A 262 -0.80 11.23 29.40
N ASP A 263 -0.47 10.15 28.70
CA ASP A 263 -1.44 9.19 28.15
C ASP A 263 -2.24 8.55 29.27
N VAL A 264 -3.57 8.65 29.19
CA VAL A 264 -4.50 8.07 30.17
C VAL A 264 -5.04 6.74 29.68
N ASP A 265 -5.49 6.72 28.42
CA ASP A 265 -6.13 5.59 27.77
C ASP A 265 -5.99 5.75 26.25
N SER A 266 -6.20 4.69 25.49
CA SER A 266 -6.24 4.77 24.02
C SER A 266 -7.30 3.87 23.45
N PHE A 267 -7.79 4.28 22.29
CA PHE A 267 -8.93 3.69 21.63
C PHE A 267 -8.62 3.56 20.15
N VAL A 268 -9.08 2.47 19.54
CA VAL A 268 -9.18 2.35 18.09
C VAL A 268 -10.63 2.66 17.72
N ILE A 269 -10.86 3.79 17.06
CA ILE A 269 -12.20 4.24 16.66
C ILE A 269 -12.40 3.87 15.20
N LYS A 270 -13.39 3.02 14.93
CA LYS A 270 -13.66 2.50 13.58
C LYS A 270 -14.62 3.41 12.82
N ALA A 271 -14.77 3.15 11.53
CA ALA A 271 -15.76 3.83 10.70
C ALA A 271 -17.15 3.73 11.33
N ASP A 272 -17.92 4.82 11.23
CA ASP A 272 -19.23 5.00 11.85
C ASP A 272 -19.24 5.04 13.39
N GLU A 273 -18.08 5.14 14.04
CA GLU A 273 -17.98 5.36 15.47
C GLU A 273 -17.57 6.81 15.81
N GLN A 274 -17.97 7.24 17.00
CA GLN A 274 -17.56 8.49 17.60
C GLN A 274 -17.18 8.29 19.06
N ILE A 275 -16.25 9.10 19.54
CA ILE A 275 -15.84 9.16 20.93
C ILE A 275 -15.92 10.59 21.45
N THR A 276 -16.53 10.75 22.62
CA THR A 276 -16.60 12.02 23.32
C THR A 276 -15.72 11.97 24.57
N ILE A 277 -14.82 12.93 24.68
CA ILE A 277 -13.78 13.01 25.70
C ILE A 277 -14.04 14.25 26.53
N ASN A 278 -14.47 14.04 27.77
CA ASN A 278 -14.69 15.11 28.72
C ASN A 278 -13.54 15.13 29.73
N SER A 279 -12.44 15.80 29.40
CA SER A 279 -11.25 15.87 30.27
C SER A 279 -11.52 16.56 31.61
N LEU A 280 -12.58 17.38 31.69
CA LEU A 280 -13.00 18.06 32.92
C LEU A 280 -13.83 17.15 33.86
N SER A 281 -14.34 16.03 33.33
CA SER A 281 -15.14 15.07 34.09
C SER A 281 -14.33 13.79 34.29
N GLN A 282 -14.33 13.22 35.48
CA GLN A 282 -13.72 11.90 35.73
C GLN A 282 -14.47 10.73 35.05
N SER A 283 -15.45 11.03 34.18
CA SER A 283 -16.15 10.03 33.38
C SER A 283 -15.21 9.46 32.32
N ALA A 284 -15.10 8.13 32.28
CA ALA A 284 -14.39 7.44 31.22
C ALA A 284 -14.94 7.84 29.83
N PRO A 285 -14.07 8.00 28.81
CA PRO A 285 -14.50 8.22 27.44
C PRO A 285 -15.47 7.13 26.99
N LYS A 286 -16.48 7.50 26.20
CA LYS A 286 -17.49 6.57 25.69
C LYS A 286 -17.45 6.56 24.17
N VAL A 287 -17.16 5.39 23.61
CA VAL A 287 -17.32 5.11 22.18
C VAL A 287 -18.79 4.80 21.92
N THR A 288 -19.37 5.44 20.90
CA THR A 288 -20.76 5.26 20.47
C THR A 288 -20.82 5.25 18.95
N VAL A 289 -21.87 4.67 18.37
CA VAL A 289 -22.11 4.75 16.92
C VAL A 289 -22.53 6.18 16.55
N ILE A 290 -22.05 6.70 15.43
CA ILE A 290 -22.48 7.98 14.86
C ILE A 290 -23.97 7.89 14.55
N THR A 291 -24.75 8.79 15.12
CA THR A 291 -26.20 8.81 14.87
C THR A 291 -26.50 9.25 13.44
N GLU A 292 -27.59 8.74 12.85
CA GLU A 292 -28.04 9.17 11.50
C GLU A 292 -28.21 10.69 11.40
N GLN A 293 -28.63 11.36 12.47
CA GLN A 293 -28.75 12.81 12.51
C GLN A 293 -27.40 13.50 12.32
N ASN A 294 -26.33 12.96 12.92
CA ASN A 294 -24.98 13.49 12.76
C ASN A 294 -24.45 13.24 11.34
N LYS A 295 -24.77 12.07 10.76
CA LYS A 295 -24.37 11.75 9.37
C LYS A 295 -24.97 12.73 8.38
N ILE A 296 -26.22 13.16 8.56
CA ILE A 296 -26.90 14.10 7.64
C ILE A 296 -26.63 15.58 7.92
N GLU A 297 -25.76 15.91 8.89
CA GLU A 297 -25.37 17.29 9.12
C GLU A 297 -24.77 17.91 7.86
N LYS A 298 -25.13 19.17 7.57
CA LYS A 298 -24.71 19.86 6.34
C LYS A 298 -23.19 19.92 6.20
N TRP A 299 -22.47 20.16 7.29
CA TRP A 299 -21.01 20.16 7.34
C TRP A 299 -20.43 18.80 6.91
N VAL A 300 -20.93 17.71 7.51
CA VAL A 300 -20.51 16.34 7.23
C VAL A 300 -20.78 15.97 5.78
N GLN A 301 -22.01 16.17 5.29
CA GLN A 301 -22.40 15.84 3.92
C GLN A 301 -21.59 16.62 2.87
N ASN A 302 -21.36 17.92 3.11
CA ASN A 302 -20.54 18.73 2.23
C ASN A 302 -19.09 18.23 2.17
N ASN A 303 -18.51 17.84 3.30
CA ASN A 303 -17.12 17.35 3.33
C ASN A 303 -16.98 15.94 2.73
N LEU A 304 -17.93 15.04 2.97
CA LEU A 304 -17.95 13.72 2.32
C LEU A 304 -18.03 13.86 0.79
N GLN A 305 -18.83 14.79 0.27
CA GLN A 305 -18.86 15.07 -1.17
C GLN A 305 -17.53 15.63 -1.66
N LYS A 306 -16.96 16.62 -0.96
CA LYS A 306 -15.64 17.20 -1.31
C LYS A 306 -14.53 16.14 -1.27
N ASP A 307 -14.58 15.20 -0.33
CA ASP A 307 -13.65 14.07 -0.25
C ASP A 307 -13.75 13.17 -1.48
N GLN A 308 -14.98 12.86 -1.92
CA GLN A 308 -15.21 12.09 -3.12
C GLN A 308 -14.72 12.80 -4.38
N ASP A 309 -14.99 14.11 -4.49
CA ASP A 309 -14.53 14.95 -5.61
C ASP A 309 -13.00 15.01 -5.64
N HIS A 310 -12.37 15.22 -4.48
CA HIS A 310 -10.92 15.25 -4.33
C HIS A 310 -10.27 13.91 -4.71
N LEU A 311 -10.78 12.78 -4.19
CA LEU A 311 -10.29 11.45 -4.57
C LEU A 311 -10.48 11.17 -6.06
N THR A 312 -11.53 11.71 -6.67
CA THR A 312 -11.75 11.56 -8.12
C THR A 312 -10.75 12.40 -8.91
N ALA A 313 -10.46 13.62 -8.48
CA ALA A 313 -9.44 14.48 -9.10
C ALA A 313 -8.04 13.86 -8.99
N LEU A 314 -7.65 13.38 -7.79
CA LEU A 314 -6.38 12.68 -7.59
C LEU A 314 -6.29 11.41 -8.43
N ARG A 315 -7.39 10.69 -8.60
CA ARG A 315 -7.45 9.52 -9.49
C ARG A 315 -7.21 9.91 -10.93
N GLU A 316 -7.90 10.93 -11.44
CA GLU A 316 -7.73 11.36 -12.83
C GLU A 316 -6.31 11.86 -13.09
N GLU A 317 -5.75 12.63 -12.16
CA GLU A 317 -4.36 13.08 -12.23
C GLU A 317 -3.39 11.89 -12.20
N GLY A 318 -3.53 11.00 -11.22
CA GLY A 318 -2.71 9.79 -11.09
C GLY A 318 -2.77 8.91 -12.33
N LEU A 319 -3.97 8.67 -12.88
CA LEU A 319 -4.14 7.92 -14.13
C LEU A 319 -3.49 8.62 -15.32
N ASN A 320 -3.58 9.94 -15.40
CA ASN A 320 -2.91 10.70 -16.45
C ASN A 320 -1.39 10.62 -16.32
N GLN A 321 -0.85 10.72 -15.10
CA GLN A 321 0.58 10.52 -14.84
C GLN A 321 1.02 9.10 -15.19
N LEU A 322 0.24 8.09 -14.81
CA LEU A 322 0.48 6.68 -15.14
C LEU A 322 0.44 6.44 -16.65
N ARG A 323 -0.51 7.02 -17.38
CA ARG A 323 -0.59 6.96 -18.86
C ARG A 323 0.64 7.60 -19.51
N LEU A 324 1.07 8.77 -19.03
CA LEU A 324 2.27 9.44 -19.52
C LEU A 324 3.54 8.61 -19.24
N ALA A 325 3.64 8.02 -18.05
CA ALA A 325 4.77 7.19 -17.65
C ALA A 325 4.80 5.83 -18.37
N ALA A 326 3.63 5.22 -18.59
CA ALA A 326 3.48 4.00 -19.39
C ALA A 326 3.86 4.27 -20.85
N GLY A 327 3.48 5.41 -21.43
CA GLY A 327 3.75 5.73 -22.82
C GLY A 327 2.98 4.79 -23.76
N THR A 328 3.65 4.22 -24.77
CA THR A 328 3.00 3.25 -25.69
C THR A 328 2.70 1.94 -24.95
N LEU A 329 1.46 1.46 -25.08
CA LEU A 329 0.94 0.28 -24.39
C LEU A 329 1.09 -0.99 -25.25
N PRO A 330 1.08 -2.18 -24.62
CA PRO A 330 0.87 -3.44 -25.34
C PRO A 330 -0.34 -3.37 -26.28
N GLY A 331 -0.19 -3.85 -27.52
CA GLY A 331 -1.20 -3.73 -28.57
C GLY A 331 -1.00 -2.52 -29.50
N ASP A 332 -0.29 -1.47 -29.06
CA ASP A 332 0.02 -0.33 -29.92
C ASP A 332 1.01 -0.70 -31.04
N THR A 333 0.82 -0.09 -32.21
CA THR A 333 1.69 -0.30 -33.38
C THR A 333 3.18 -0.01 -33.13
N LEU A 334 3.47 0.91 -32.19
CA LEU A 334 4.83 1.32 -31.83
C LEU A 334 5.41 0.54 -30.63
N TYR A 335 4.63 -0.34 -30.00
CA TYR A 335 5.07 -1.10 -28.83
C TYR A 335 6.32 -1.97 -29.09
N PRO A 336 6.47 -2.66 -30.24
CA PRO A 336 7.70 -3.40 -30.54
C PRO A 336 8.95 -2.52 -30.58
N ILE A 337 8.81 -1.25 -30.97
CA ILE A 337 9.91 -0.27 -30.99
C ILE A 337 10.31 0.11 -29.56
N LYS A 338 9.32 0.32 -28.67
CA LYS A 338 9.56 0.55 -27.24
C LYS A 338 10.34 -0.62 -26.61
N GLN A 339 9.91 -1.86 -26.84
CA GLN A 339 10.62 -3.04 -26.32
C GLN A 339 12.05 -3.14 -26.87
N ALA A 340 12.28 -2.83 -28.15
CA ALA A 340 13.62 -2.81 -28.72
C ALA A 340 14.51 -1.75 -28.06
N LYS A 341 13.96 -0.56 -27.80
CA LYS A 341 14.66 0.53 -27.10
C LYS A 341 15.03 0.14 -25.68
N GLU A 342 14.10 -0.44 -24.92
CA GLU A 342 14.34 -0.90 -23.55
C GLU A 342 15.42 -1.99 -23.49
N ARG A 343 15.39 -2.97 -24.41
CA ARG A 343 16.43 -4.00 -24.51
C ARG A 343 17.80 -3.41 -24.84
N LEU A 344 17.86 -2.40 -25.71
CA LEU A 344 19.10 -1.69 -25.99
C LEU A 344 19.58 -0.92 -24.77
N LYS A 345 18.68 -0.26 -24.04
CA LYS A 345 19.00 0.44 -22.78
C LYS A 345 19.64 -0.52 -21.77
N LEU A 346 19.03 -1.68 -21.54
CA LEU A 346 19.58 -2.74 -20.69
C LEU A 346 20.92 -3.29 -21.21
N ALA A 347 21.10 -3.41 -22.53
CA ALA A 347 22.35 -3.89 -23.09
C ALA A 347 23.51 -2.88 -22.97
N PHE A 348 23.19 -1.59 -22.81
CA PHE A 348 24.16 -0.51 -22.68
C PHE A 348 24.30 0.02 -21.25
N SER A 349 23.45 -0.39 -20.30
CA SER A 349 23.64 -0.15 -18.88
C SER A 349 24.70 -1.13 -18.35
N PHE A 350 25.89 -0.60 -18.02
CA PHE A 350 26.98 -1.40 -17.48
C PHE A 350 27.17 -1.10 -15.98
N GLY A 351 27.27 -2.15 -15.15
CA GLY A 351 27.52 -2.02 -13.70
C GLY A 351 26.25 -1.63 -12.92
N GLN A 352 26.37 -0.71 -11.95
CA GLN A 352 25.26 -0.27 -11.11
C GLN A 352 24.08 0.34 -11.89
N GLY A 353 24.32 0.93 -13.06
CA GLY A 353 23.24 1.49 -13.90
C GLY A 353 22.32 0.45 -14.54
N ASP A 354 22.66 -0.85 -14.45
CA ASP A 354 21.77 -1.94 -14.91
C ASP A 354 20.56 -2.07 -14.00
N ALA A 355 20.76 -1.95 -12.69
CA ALA A 355 19.68 -1.98 -11.71
C ALA A 355 18.67 -0.85 -11.93
N ASP A 356 19.15 0.40 -12.03
CA ASP A 356 18.27 1.55 -12.24
C ASP A 356 17.47 1.42 -13.54
N ALA A 357 18.10 0.91 -14.61
CA ALA A 357 17.43 0.67 -15.88
C ALA A 357 16.38 -0.45 -15.77
N GLN A 358 16.66 -1.52 -15.04
CA GLN A 358 15.70 -2.61 -14.79
C GLN A 358 14.53 -2.12 -13.93
N ILE A 359 14.79 -1.35 -12.87
CA ILE A 359 13.77 -0.76 -12.00
C ILE A 359 12.86 0.17 -12.81
N GLU A 360 13.42 1.02 -13.67
CA GLU A 360 12.62 1.89 -14.54
C GLU A 360 11.72 1.08 -15.50
N ILE A 361 12.24 -0.02 -16.07
CA ILE A 361 11.45 -0.86 -16.97
C ILE A 361 10.36 -1.63 -16.20
N ALA A 362 10.68 -2.14 -15.00
CA ALA A 362 9.69 -2.76 -14.12
C ALA A 362 8.56 -1.78 -13.79
N ASN A 363 8.89 -0.56 -13.37
CA ASN A 363 7.91 0.49 -13.09
C ASN A 363 7.05 0.82 -14.32
N LYS A 364 7.65 0.86 -15.52
CA LYS A 364 6.89 1.03 -16.78
C LYS A 364 5.91 -0.11 -17.03
N ARG A 365 6.31 -1.36 -16.79
CA ARG A 365 5.42 -2.52 -16.96
C ARG A 365 4.27 -2.54 -15.97
N LEU A 366 4.52 -2.13 -14.73
CA LEU A 366 3.46 -1.98 -13.74
C LEU A 366 2.48 -0.86 -14.14
N ASN A 367 2.99 0.29 -14.58
CA ASN A 367 2.15 1.39 -15.08
C ASN A 367 1.34 0.97 -16.32
N GLU A 368 1.93 0.23 -17.26
CA GLU A 368 1.23 -0.35 -18.40
C GLU A 368 0.06 -1.24 -17.94
N ALA A 369 0.31 -2.14 -16.99
CA ALA A 369 -0.72 -3.02 -16.47
C ALA A 369 -1.88 -2.24 -15.83
N ILE A 370 -1.57 -1.24 -15.01
CA ILE A 370 -2.58 -0.40 -14.36
C ILE A 370 -3.46 0.31 -15.40
N VAL A 371 -2.84 0.92 -16.41
CA VAL A 371 -3.57 1.62 -17.49
C VAL A 371 -4.41 0.65 -18.32
N LEU A 372 -3.91 -0.55 -18.60
CA LEU A 372 -4.66 -1.57 -19.34
C LEU A 372 -5.84 -2.12 -18.55
N LEU A 373 -5.71 -2.28 -17.23
CA LEU A 373 -6.83 -2.66 -16.35
C LEU A 373 -7.92 -1.60 -16.33
N GLU A 374 -7.54 -0.33 -16.29
CA GLU A 374 -8.48 0.80 -16.41
C GLU A 374 -9.21 0.81 -17.76
N GLN A 375 -8.53 0.42 -18.84
CA GLN A 375 -9.14 0.25 -20.16
C GLN A 375 -9.98 -1.04 -20.31
N GLY A 376 -9.99 -1.91 -19.30
CA GLY A 376 -10.67 -3.21 -19.34
C GLY A 376 -9.92 -4.30 -20.12
N ASP A 377 -8.69 -4.06 -20.56
CA ASP A 377 -7.85 -5.02 -21.28
C ASP A 377 -7.08 -5.93 -20.30
N ARG A 378 -7.83 -6.82 -19.63
CA ARG A 378 -7.30 -7.73 -18.61
C ARG A 378 -6.19 -8.64 -19.13
N GLN A 379 -6.26 -9.06 -20.40
CA GLN A 379 -5.29 -9.98 -20.97
C GLN A 379 -3.92 -9.30 -21.11
N ASN A 380 -3.85 -8.15 -21.76
CA ASN A 380 -2.60 -7.42 -21.92
C ASN A 380 -2.07 -6.91 -20.57
N ALA A 381 -2.97 -6.56 -19.64
CA ALA A 381 -2.57 -6.19 -18.29
C ALA A 381 -1.85 -7.32 -17.57
N MET A 382 -2.38 -8.55 -17.63
CA MET A 382 -1.77 -9.73 -17.04
C MET A 382 -0.38 -10.00 -17.65
N GLU A 383 -0.24 -9.87 -18.98
CA GLU A 383 1.07 -9.99 -19.64
C GLU A 383 2.07 -8.94 -19.13
N ALA A 384 1.63 -7.70 -18.92
CA ALA A 384 2.46 -6.63 -18.36
C ALA A 384 2.84 -6.88 -16.89
N LEU A 385 1.93 -7.39 -16.05
CA LEU A 385 2.22 -7.77 -14.67
C LEU A 385 3.23 -8.93 -14.59
N MET A 386 3.06 -9.96 -15.43
CA MET A 386 4.03 -11.06 -15.51
C MET A 386 5.41 -10.55 -15.93
N ALA A 387 5.47 -9.61 -16.89
CA ALA A 387 6.72 -8.98 -17.28
C ALA A 387 7.34 -8.19 -16.12
N TYR A 388 6.56 -7.40 -15.38
CA TYR A 388 6.98 -6.69 -14.18
C TYR A 388 7.61 -7.65 -13.16
N GLN A 389 6.89 -8.71 -12.76
CA GLN A 389 7.37 -9.70 -11.79
C GLN A 389 8.64 -10.41 -12.25
N SER A 390 8.74 -10.72 -13.54
CA SER A 390 9.94 -11.36 -14.10
C SER A 390 11.17 -10.47 -13.98
N ILE A 391 11.02 -9.16 -14.18
CA ILE A 391 12.10 -8.18 -14.06
C ILE A 391 12.42 -7.94 -12.59
N ALA A 392 11.41 -7.81 -11.73
CA ALA A 392 11.60 -7.69 -10.29
C ALA A 392 12.42 -8.86 -9.73
N ARG A 393 12.08 -10.10 -10.11
CA ARG A 393 12.85 -11.29 -9.73
C ARG A 393 14.30 -11.23 -10.21
N GLN A 394 14.55 -10.78 -11.44
CA GLN A 394 15.91 -10.60 -11.96
C GLN A 394 16.69 -9.54 -11.18
N ILE A 395 16.06 -8.44 -10.79
CA ILE A 395 16.70 -7.40 -9.97
C ILE A 395 17.11 -8.00 -8.63
N ILE A 396 16.21 -8.74 -7.98
CA ILE A 396 16.44 -9.38 -6.68
C ILE A 396 17.58 -10.39 -6.74
N GLU A 397 17.59 -11.26 -7.76
CA GLU A 397 18.64 -12.27 -7.94
C GLU A 397 20.03 -11.66 -8.17
N ASN A 398 20.10 -10.44 -8.74
CA ASN A 398 21.35 -9.78 -9.11
C ASN A 398 21.86 -8.76 -8.08
N GLN A 399 21.06 -8.39 -7.08
CA GLN A 399 21.43 -7.35 -6.10
C GLN A 399 21.77 -7.89 -4.73
N GLU A 400 22.87 -7.38 -4.15
CA GLU A 400 23.22 -7.62 -2.75
C GLU A 400 22.33 -6.83 -1.75
N ASN A 401 21.58 -5.81 -2.20
CA ASN A 401 20.81 -4.92 -1.32
C ASN A 401 19.32 -4.82 -1.70
N ALA A 402 18.58 -5.91 -1.46
CA ALA A 402 17.15 -6.03 -1.73
C ALA A 402 16.30 -4.88 -1.14
N GLN A 403 16.68 -4.33 0.01
CA GLN A 403 15.89 -3.31 0.69
C GLN A 403 15.86 -1.96 -0.05
N SER A 404 16.94 -1.61 -0.76
CA SER A 404 16.97 -0.42 -1.61
C SER A 404 16.02 -0.56 -2.81
N VAL A 405 15.88 -1.78 -3.33
CA VAL A 405 14.98 -2.13 -4.44
C VAL A 405 13.52 -2.07 -3.98
N THR A 406 13.21 -2.59 -2.79
CA THR A 406 11.86 -2.52 -2.20
C THR A 406 11.35 -1.10 -2.17
N ASN A 407 12.16 -0.19 -1.64
CA ASN A 407 11.81 1.21 -1.55
C ASN A 407 11.53 1.78 -2.95
N GLN A 408 12.41 1.55 -3.92
CA GLN A 408 12.28 2.15 -5.25
C GLN A 408 11.19 1.53 -6.14
N LEU A 409 10.84 0.26 -5.94
CA LEU A 409 9.82 -0.44 -6.74
C LEU A 409 8.44 -0.34 -6.11
N ILE A 410 8.26 -0.64 -4.83
CA ILE A 410 6.91 -0.92 -4.29
C ILE A 410 6.23 0.35 -3.79
N ILE A 411 6.94 1.13 -2.98
CA ILE A 411 6.37 2.26 -2.24
C ILE A 411 5.72 3.31 -3.18
N PRO A 412 6.36 3.75 -4.28
CA PRO A 412 5.75 4.74 -5.18
C PRO A 412 4.43 4.27 -5.78
N HIS A 413 4.32 2.97 -6.08
CA HIS A 413 3.13 2.41 -6.73
C HIS A 413 2.02 2.07 -5.75
N GLN A 414 2.33 1.65 -4.52
CA GLN A 414 1.31 1.49 -3.48
C GLN A 414 0.55 2.80 -3.26
N LYS A 415 1.25 3.94 -3.18
CA LYS A 415 0.60 5.25 -3.08
C LYS A 415 -0.23 5.58 -4.32
N ALA A 416 0.34 5.40 -5.51
CA ALA A 416 -0.38 5.64 -6.75
C ALA A 416 -1.68 4.83 -6.82
N LEU A 417 -1.64 3.55 -6.43
CA LEU A 417 -2.80 2.66 -6.40
C LEU A 417 -3.86 3.08 -5.40
N ILE A 418 -3.47 3.45 -4.17
CA ILE A 418 -4.38 3.94 -3.13
C ILE A 418 -5.09 5.20 -3.62
N ALA A 419 -4.37 6.13 -4.26
CA ALA A 419 -4.94 7.35 -4.80
C ALA A 419 -5.81 7.11 -6.06
N SER A 420 -5.38 6.20 -6.95
CA SER A 420 -6.03 6.03 -8.25
C SER A 420 -7.21 5.07 -8.26
N PHE A 421 -7.40 4.22 -7.24
CA PHE A 421 -8.50 3.27 -7.26
C PHE A 421 -9.08 2.98 -5.86
N PRO A 422 -10.23 3.57 -5.51
CA PRO A 422 -10.98 3.18 -4.33
C PRO A 422 -12.00 2.06 -4.61
N THR A 423 -12.20 1.66 -5.87
CA THR A 423 -13.13 0.57 -6.23
C THR A 423 -12.38 -0.74 -6.45
N ALA A 424 -12.80 -1.79 -5.77
CA ALA A 424 -12.01 -3.01 -5.57
C ALA A 424 -11.67 -3.79 -6.87
N ALA A 425 -12.54 -3.84 -7.89
CA ALA A 425 -12.49 -4.89 -8.91
C ALA A 425 -11.24 -4.98 -9.82
N PRO A 426 -10.62 -3.89 -10.33
CA PRO A 426 -9.42 -4.02 -11.17
C PRO A 426 -8.10 -4.06 -10.38
N ILE A 427 -8.10 -3.62 -9.12
CA ILE A 427 -6.87 -3.39 -8.33
C ILE A 427 -6.28 -4.69 -7.82
N GLY A 428 -7.12 -5.67 -7.49
CA GLY A 428 -6.70 -6.90 -6.84
C GLY A 428 -5.49 -7.56 -7.51
N MET A 429 -5.45 -7.58 -8.85
CA MET A 429 -4.33 -8.13 -9.61
C MET A 429 -3.02 -7.35 -9.43
N VAL A 430 -3.09 -6.01 -9.43
CA VAL A 430 -1.89 -5.17 -9.27
C VAL A 430 -1.37 -5.26 -7.84
N LYS A 431 -2.28 -5.19 -6.87
CA LYS A 431 -1.97 -5.34 -5.45
C LYS A 431 -1.35 -6.70 -5.17
N GLN A 432 -1.93 -7.79 -5.69
CA GLN A 432 -1.34 -9.12 -5.62
C GLN A 432 0.06 -9.17 -6.25
N ALA A 433 0.26 -8.54 -7.40
CA ALA A 433 1.57 -8.51 -8.04
C ALA A 433 2.62 -7.74 -7.22
N LEU A 434 2.23 -6.64 -6.57
CA LEU A 434 3.07 -5.90 -5.63
C LEU A 434 3.39 -6.71 -4.39
N ASN A 435 2.38 -7.32 -3.77
CA ASN A 435 2.53 -8.17 -2.58
C ASN A 435 3.45 -9.37 -2.84
N GLN A 436 3.31 -10.03 -4.00
CA GLN A 436 4.22 -11.09 -4.43
C GLN A 436 5.63 -10.57 -4.70
N THR A 437 5.78 -9.33 -5.17
CA THR A 437 7.11 -8.72 -5.35
C THR A 437 7.73 -8.39 -4.00
N GLU A 438 6.95 -7.90 -3.04
CA GLU A 438 7.38 -7.64 -1.67
C GLU A 438 7.90 -8.91 -1.02
N GLU A 439 7.13 -10.00 -1.11
CA GLU A 439 7.53 -11.32 -0.65
C GLU A 439 8.88 -11.75 -1.25
N LEU A 440 9.05 -11.60 -2.56
CA LEU A 440 10.31 -11.97 -3.24
C LEU A 440 11.50 -11.11 -2.78
N LEU A 441 11.26 -9.85 -2.40
CA LEU A 441 12.30 -8.93 -1.92
C LEU A 441 12.78 -9.26 -0.51
N VAL A 442 11.97 -9.97 0.28
CA VAL A 442 12.38 -10.40 1.60
C VAL A 442 13.36 -11.58 1.47
N VAL A 443 14.65 -11.32 1.65
CA VAL A 443 15.72 -12.32 1.55
C VAL A 443 15.61 -13.36 2.68
N ASP A 444 15.28 -12.88 3.86
CA ASP A 444 15.08 -13.70 5.05
C ASP A 444 13.81 -14.54 4.89
N PRO A 445 13.91 -15.89 4.80
CA PRO A 445 12.74 -16.76 4.58
C PRO A 445 11.68 -16.56 5.65
N ILE A 446 12.11 -16.22 6.87
CA ILE A 446 11.24 -16.06 8.01
C ILE A 446 10.38 -14.80 7.88
N LYS A 447 11.03 -13.67 7.60
CA LYS A 447 10.32 -12.40 7.34
C LYS A 447 9.47 -12.51 6.08
N ARG A 448 9.88 -13.33 5.11
CA ARG A 448 9.08 -13.63 3.92
C ARG A 448 7.78 -14.31 4.30
N GLU A 449 7.80 -15.32 5.18
CA GLU A 449 6.58 -15.97 5.66
C GLU A 449 5.66 -15.01 6.42
N LYS A 450 6.23 -14.10 7.22
CA LYS A 450 5.45 -13.02 7.84
C LYS A 450 4.76 -12.15 6.79
N VAL A 451 5.49 -11.70 5.76
CA VAL A 451 4.94 -10.89 4.67
C VAL A 451 3.89 -11.68 3.88
N LYS A 452 4.11 -12.97 3.59
CA LYS A 452 3.08 -13.84 2.97
C LYS A 452 1.80 -13.88 3.79
N LEU A 453 1.91 -14.08 5.10
CA LEU A 453 0.73 -14.13 5.99
C LEU A 453 0.04 -12.77 6.07
N GLN A 454 0.79 -11.67 6.13
CA GLN A 454 0.24 -10.31 6.07
C GLN A 454 -0.50 -10.07 4.75
N ASN A 455 0.10 -10.42 3.62
CA ASN A 455 -0.51 -10.34 2.29
C ASN A 455 -1.78 -11.20 2.20
N SER A 456 -1.77 -12.37 2.82
CA SER A 456 -2.88 -13.30 2.87
C SER A 456 -4.04 -12.77 3.73
N ILE A 457 -3.75 -12.10 4.85
CA ILE A 457 -4.76 -11.40 5.66
C ILE A 457 -5.32 -10.19 4.90
N GLU A 458 -4.47 -9.47 4.19
CA GLU A 458 -4.91 -8.34 3.37
C GLU A 458 -5.87 -8.79 2.25
N GLN A 459 -5.65 -9.97 1.66
CA GLN A 459 -6.60 -10.58 0.72
C GLN A 459 -7.96 -10.88 1.36
N LEU A 460 -8.01 -11.26 2.65
CA LEU A 460 -9.28 -11.42 3.37
C LEU A 460 -9.99 -10.08 3.60
N GLN A 461 -9.23 -9.00 3.83
CA GLN A 461 -9.81 -7.65 3.93
C GLN A 461 -10.39 -7.22 2.58
N ASP A 462 -9.66 -7.46 1.48
CA ASP A 462 -10.15 -7.19 0.14
C ASP A 462 -11.40 -8.03 -0.16
N MET A 463 -11.43 -9.30 0.30
CA MET A 463 -12.60 -10.17 0.19
C MET A 463 -13.84 -9.57 0.87
N ALA A 464 -13.71 -9.05 2.09
CA ALA A 464 -14.81 -8.37 2.78
C ALA A 464 -15.33 -7.18 1.95
N SER A 465 -14.43 -6.37 1.39
CA SER A 465 -14.81 -5.25 0.53
C SER A 465 -15.49 -5.70 -0.78
N TYR A 466 -15.05 -6.82 -1.39
CA TYR A 466 -15.71 -7.40 -2.56
C TYR A 466 -17.13 -7.87 -2.23
N ILE A 467 -17.33 -8.46 -1.04
CA ILE A 467 -18.64 -8.89 -0.55
C ILE A 467 -19.54 -7.67 -0.34
N GLU A 468 -19.05 -6.59 0.27
CA GLU A 468 -19.82 -5.37 0.51
C GLU A 468 -20.38 -4.77 -0.80
N ILE A 469 -19.58 -4.80 -1.88
CA ILE A 469 -20.00 -4.31 -3.21
C ILE A 469 -20.75 -5.35 -4.06
N GLY A 470 -20.91 -6.59 -3.56
CA GLY A 470 -21.60 -7.68 -4.24
C GLY A 470 -20.80 -8.40 -5.34
N ASP A 471 -19.48 -8.22 -5.41
CA ASP A 471 -18.58 -8.92 -6.36
C ASP A 471 -18.11 -10.28 -5.80
N ILE A 472 -19.03 -11.24 -5.77
CA ILE A 472 -18.79 -12.56 -5.17
C ILE A 472 -17.72 -13.36 -5.92
N ASP A 473 -17.54 -13.14 -7.23
CA ASP A 473 -16.52 -13.83 -8.01
C ASP A 473 -15.10 -13.37 -7.62
N ALA A 474 -14.90 -12.06 -7.45
CA ALA A 474 -13.64 -11.53 -6.93
C ALA A 474 -13.38 -11.98 -5.48
N ALA A 475 -14.43 -12.03 -4.65
CA ALA A 475 -14.33 -12.56 -3.28
C ALA A 475 -13.88 -14.03 -3.26
N LYS A 476 -14.44 -14.88 -4.15
CA LYS A 476 -14.01 -16.28 -4.32
C LYS A 476 -12.54 -16.39 -4.74
N GLU A 477 -12.11 -15.58 -5.71
CA GLU A 477 -10.73 -15.58 -6.17
C GLU A 477 -9.76 -15.17 -5.05
N ALA A 478 -10.10 -14.14 -4.28
CA ALA A 478 -9.34 -13.72 -3.10
C ALA A 478 -9.22 -14.86 -2.07
N LEU A 479 -10.33 -15.56 -1.78
CA LEU A 479 -10.33 -16.70 -0.85
C LEU A 479 -9.45 -17.87 -1.32
N ILE A 480 -9.52 -18.22 -2.61
CA ILE A 480 -8.69 -19.29 -3.19
C ILE A 480 -7.20 -18.92 -3.09
N ASN A 481 -6.85 -17.67 -3.42
CA ASN A 481 -5.47 -17.19 -3.31
C ASN A 481 -4.97 -17.20 -1.86
N HIS A 482 -5.84 -16.87 -0.91
CA HIS A 482 -5.57 -16.94 0.51
C HIS A 482 -5.27 -18.39 0.96
N GLU A 483 -6.15 -19.35 0.64
CA GLU A 483 -5.97 -20.78 0.98
C GLU A 483 -4.66 -21.37 0.44
N LEU A 484 -4.27 -20.98 -0.78
CA LEU A 484 -3.01 -21.42 -1.40
C LEU A 484 -1.77 -20.90 -0.69
N THR A 485 -1.84 -19.74 -0.04
CA THR A 485 -0.69 -19.08 0.61
C THR A 485 -0.44 -19.65 2.01
N VAL A 486 -1.53 -19.96 2.74
CA VAL A 486 -1.54 -20.26 4.17
C VAL A 486 -0.86 -21.59 4.54
N THR A 487 -0.85 -22.58 3.64
CA THR A 487 -0.41 -23.96 3.94
C THR A 487 1.10 -24.17 4.08
N SER A 488 1.93 -23.14 3.83
CA SER A 488 3.40 -23.29 3.75
C SER A 488 4.21 -22.70 4.92
N ILE A 489 3.56 -21.98 5.84
CA ILE A 489 4.26 -21.07 6.77
C ILE A 489 5.02 -21.78 7.91
N LEU A 490 4.49 -22.87 8.48
CA LEU A 490 5.06 -23.47 9.71
C LEU A 490 6.34 -24.28 9.47
N ASP A 491 6.49 -24.89 8.30
CA ASP A 491 7.62 -25.76 7.99
C ASP A 491 8.96 -24.99 7.97
N GLU A 492 8.93 -23.70 7.59
CA GLU A 492 10.13 -22.87 7.51
C GLU A 492 10.56 -22.33 8.90
N VAL A 493 9.61 -22.01 9.79
CA VAL A 493 9.88 -21.48 11.15
C VAL A 493 10.65 -22.49 12.01
N GLY A 494 10.45 -23.80 11.79
CA GLY A 494 11.20 -24.86 12.47
C GLY A 494 12.70 -24.88 12.18
N THR A 495 13.15 -24.20 11.12
CA THR A 495 14.57 -24.21 10.70
C THR A 495 15.44 -23.13 11.35
N ILE A 496 14.85 -22.25 12.17
CA ILE A 496 15.54 -21.11 12.77
C ILE A 496 16.40 -21.55 13.94
N GLU A 497 17.72 -21.35 13.82
CA GLU A 497 18.70 -21.67 14.86
C GLU A 497 18.68 -20.67 16.02
N ASN A 498 18.40 -19.39 15.75
CA ASN A 498 18.34 -18.33 16.76
C ASN A 498 17.02 -18.39 17.54
N GLU A 499 17.09 -18.78 18.81
CA GLU A 499 15.93 -18.98 19.68
C GLU A 499 15.13 -17.69 19.93
N GLU A 500 15.78 -16.57 20.22
CA GLU A 500 15.08 -15.29 20.51
C GLU A 500 14.33 -14.75 19.29
N GLU A 501 14.96 -14.81 18.11
CA GLU A 501 14.35 -14.40 16.84
C GLU A 501 13.20 -15.34 16.45
N ARG A 502 13.37 -16.64 16.68
CA ARG A 502 12.31 -17.64 16.51
C ARG A 502 11.13 -17.34 17.43
N GLU A 503 11.35 -17.03 18.69
CA GLU A 503 10.30 -16.73 19.66
C GLU A 503 9.49 -15.47 19.29
N LEU A 504 10.19 -14.37 18.97
CA LEU A 504 9.55 -13.12 18.56
C LEU A 504 8.65 -13.36 17.34
N LEU A 505 9.17 -14.01 16.32
CA LEU A 505 8.42 -14.26 15.09
C LEU A 505 7.24 -15.21 15.33
N VAL A 506 7.46 -16.29 16.06
CA VAL A 506 6.41 -17.24 16.43
C VAL A 506 5.22 -16.51 17.08
N SER A 507 5.50 -15.55 17.96
CA SER A 507 4.46 -14.75 18.59
C SER A 507 3.70 -13.87 17.60
N GLU A 508 4.40 -13.26 16.63
CA GLU A 508 3.79 -12.46 15.56
C GLU A 508 2.94 -13.32 14.62
N ILE A 509 3.42 -14.51 14.23
CA ILE A 509 2.67 -15.45 13.38
C ILE A 509 1.38 -15.87 14.10
N LEU A 510 1.45 -16.20 15.39
CA LEU A 510 0.28 -16.59 16.17
C LEU A 510 -0.75 -15.45 16.26
N GLU A 511 -0.30 -14.20 16.43
CA GLU A 511 -1.16 -13.02 16.40
C GLU A 511 -1.84 -12.85 15.02
N LEU A 512 -1.08 -13.00 13.94
CA LEU A 512 -1.59 -12.91 12.58
C LEU A 512 -2.61 -14.03 12.29
N ARG A 513 -2.34 -15.29 12.69
CA ARG A 513 -3.30 -16.40 12.60
C ARG A 513 -4.58 -16.14 13.40
N SER A 514 -4.45 -15.53 14.57
CA SER A 514 -5.63 -15.14 15.36
C SER A 514 -6.46 -14.09 14.62
N LYS A 515 -5.79 -13.14 13.97
CA LYS A 515 -6.43 -12.09 13.16
C LYS A 515 -7.13 -12.68 11.93
N GLU A 516 -6.48 -13.60 11.22
CA GLU A 516 -7.02 -14.34 10.08
C GLU A 516 -8.33 -15.06 10.44
N LEU A 517 -8.33 -15.85 11.51
CA LEU A 517 -9.53 -16.54 11.99
C LEU A 517 -10.65 -15.56 12.33
N ALA A 518 -10.34 -14.48 13.03
CA ALA A 518 -11.33 -13.46 13.37
C ALA A 518 -11.96 -12.82 12.13
N MET A 519 -11.17 -12.57 11.07
CA MET A 519 -11.69 -12.04 9.80
C MET A 519 -12.55 -13.06 9.07
N LEU A 520 -12.12 -14.31 8.96
CA LEU A 520 -12.92 -15.37 8.32
C LEU A 520 -14.27 -15.56 9.04
N GLU A 521 -14.27 -15.53 10.37
CA GLU A 521 -15.50 -15.58 11.17
C GLU A 521 -16.41 -14.35 10.97
N GLU A 522 -15.84 -13.15 10.82
CA GLU A 522 -16.57 -11.91 10.55
C GLU A 522 -17.21 -11.96 9.15
N ILE A 523 -16.43 -12.35 8.14
CA ILE A 523 -16.89 -12.44 6.75
C ILE A 523 -17.95 -13.53 6.59
N THR A 524 -17.77 -14.68 7.24
CA THR A 524 -18.78 -15.76 7.21
C THR A 524 -20.12 -15.28 7.73
N LEU A 525 -20.12 -14.52 8.84
CA LEU A 525 -21.33 -13.95 9.42
C LEU A 525 -21.96 -12.88 8.52
N GLU A 526 -21.15 -12.03 7.89
CA GLU A 526 -21.64 -11.04 6.94
C GLU A 526 -22.33 -11.70 5.73
N VAL A 527 -21.71 -12.73 5.16
CA VAL A 527 -22.28 -13.48 4.03
C VAL A 527 -23.57 -14.18 4.41
N GLU A 528 -23.65 -14.79 5.60
CA GLU A 528 -24.87 -15.42 6.12
C GLU A 528 -26.01 -14.42 6.34
N THR A 529 -25.71 -13.16 6.68
CA THR A 529 -26.73 -12.15 7.01
C THR A 529 -27.20 -11.35 5.81
N GLN A 530 -26.32 -11.01 4.87
CA GLN A 530 -26.65 -10.11 3.75
C GLN A 530 -27.12 -10.84 2.49
N TYR A 531 -26.60 -12.04 2.20
CA TYR A 531 -26.77 -12.65 0.89
C TYR A 531 -27.70 -13.87 0.95
N ALA A 532 -28.68 -13.92 0.05
CA ALA A 532 -29.48 -15.11 -0.21
C ALA A 532 -28.61 -16.18 -0.90
N VAL A 533 -27.74 -16.78 -0.10
CA VAL A 533 -27.02 -18.05 -0.23
C VAL A 533 -26.55 -18.37 -1.66
N ASP A 534 -25.44 -17.76 -2.08
CA ASP A 534 -24.49 -18.50 -2.91
C ASP A 534 -23.95 -19.64 -2.05
N THR A 535 -24.60 -20.81 -2.13
CA THR A 535 -24.29 -21.99 -1.31
C THR A 535 -22.87 -22.48 -1.56
N GLN A 536 -22.32 -22.23 -2.75
CA GLN A 536 -20.95 -22.60 -3.07
C GLN A 536 -19.97 -21.68 -2.34
N PHE A 537 -20.21 -20.37 -2.36
CA PHE A 537 -19.34 -19.42 -1.65
C PHE A 537 -19.36 -19.65 -0.13
N ALA A 538 -20.55 -19.85 0.45
CA ALA A 538 -20.68 -20.18 1.87
C ALA A 538 -19.95 -21.49 2.23
N ALA A 539 -20.01 -22.51 1.35
CA ALA A 539 -19.26 -23.74 1.55
C ALA A 539 -17.74 -23.54 1.49
N MET A 540 -17.25 -22.67 0.59
CA MET A 540 -15.84 -22.30 0.52
C MET A 540 -15.39 -21.56 1.78
N LEU A 541 -16.17 -20.57 2.26
CA LEU A 541 -15.85 -19.85 3.50
C LEU A 541 -15.78 -20.76 4.72
N ASN A 542 -16.75 -21.67 4.86
CA ASN A 542 -16.74 -22.66 5.94
C ASN A 542 -15.53 -23.61 5.85
N SER A 543 -15.14 -24.01 4.63
CA SER A 543 -13.94 -24.82 4.41
C SER A 543 -12.67 -24.06 4.79
N ALA A 544 -12.53 -22.81 4.34
CA ALA A 544 -11.40 -21.95 4.67
C ALA A 544 -11.30 -21.69 6.18
N GLY A 545 -12.44 -21.43 6.84
CA GLY A 545 -12.51 -21.28 8.29
C GLY A 545 -12.03 -22.53 9.04
N ALA A 546 -12.52 -23.71 8.65
CA ALA A 546 -12.07 -24.98 9.23
C ALA A 546 -10.58 -25.24 8.99
N GLN A 547 -10.05 -24.90 7.81
CA GLN A 547 -8.63 -25.03 7.51
C GLN A 547 -7.77 -24.06 8.33
N ALA A 548 -8.21 -22.80 8.49
CA ALA A 548 -7.53 -21.82 9.33
C ALA A 548 -7.54 -22.24 10.81
N GLU A 549 -8.61 -22.90 11.29
CA GLU A 549 -8.66 -23.48 12.63
C GLU A 549 -7.64 -24.61 12.79
N GLU A 550 -7.58 -25.54 11.82
CA GLU A 550 -6.59 -26.62 11.82
C GLU A 550 -5.15 -26.07 11.81
N GLU A 551 -4.87 -25.07 10.96
CA GLU A 551 -3.54 -24.43 10.90
C GLU A 551 -3.20 -23.65 12.18
N MET A 552 -4.19 -23.02 12.81
CA MET A 552 -4.02 -22.42 14.14
C MET A 552 -3.70 -23.49 15.19
N GLU A 553 -4.41 -24.62 15.21
CA GLU A 553 -4.13 -25.73 16.12
C GLU A 553 -2.73 -26.30 15.90
N ARG A 554 -2.30 -26.47 14.64
CA ARG A 554 -0.93 -26.89 14.28
C ARG A 554 0.10 -25.87 14.76
N THR A 555 -0.16 -24.58 14.54
CA THR A 555 0.69 -23.48 14.99
C THR A 555 0.84 -23.53 16.51
N VAL A 556 -0.28 -23.61 17.24
CA VAL A 556 -0.29 -23.77 18.69
C VAL A 556 0.49 -24.99 19.14
N ALA A 557 0.27 -26.16 18.53
CA ALA A 557 0.96 -27.39 18.88
C ALA A 557 2.47 -27.31 18.65
N PHE A 558 2.89 -26.63 17.58
CA PHE A 558 4.29 -26.35 17.27
C PHE A 558 4.93 -25.40 18.30
N ILE A 559 4.20 -24.36 18.72
CA ILE A 559 4.70 -23.32 19.64
C ILE A 559 4.70 -23.79 21.09
N THR A 560 3.72 -24.60 21.50
CA THR A 560 3.54 -25.07 22.89
C THR A 560 4.84 -25.60 23.54
N PRO A 561 5.66 -26.45 22.88
CA PRO A 561 6.92 -26.90 23.47
C PRO A 561 8.03 -25.83 23.53
N ILE A 562 7.94 -24.77 22.72
CA ILE A 562 8.93 -23.68 22.64
C ILE A 562 8.56 -22.55 23.63
N MET A 563 7.31 -22.09 23.60
CA MET A 563 6.81 -20.94 24.36
C MET A 563 5.46 -21.27 25.02
N PRO A 564 5.44 -22.15 26.03
CA PRO A 564 4.21 -22.55 26.70
C PRO A 564 3.47 -21.38 27.35
N GLU A 565 4.20 -20.34 27.81
CA GLU A 565 3.63 -19.16 28.44
C GLU A 565 2.81 -18.30 27.45
N VAL A 566 3.30 -18.12 26.22
CA VAL A 566 2.59 -17.35 25.18
C VAL A 566 1.35 -18.09 24.70
N VAL A 567 1.45 -19.41 24.56
CA VAL A 567 0.29 -20.26 24.26
C VAL A 567 -0.72 -20.20 25.39
N GLN A 568 -0.29 -20.29 26.64
CA GLN A 568 -1.19 -20.15 27.79
C GLN A 568 -1.85 -18.78 27.83
N GLU A 569 -1.13 -17.68 27.59
CA GLU A 569 -1.73 -16.35 27.58
C GLU A 569 -2.78 -16.19 26.48
N GLN A 570 -2.54 -16.75 25.28
CA GLN A 570 -3.45 -16.62 24.15
C GLN A 570 -4.61 -17.64 24.15
N ILE A 571 -4.44 -18.80 24.79
CA ILE A 571 -5.44 -19.89 24.84
C ILE A 571 -6.17 -19.94 26.18
N ALA A 572 -5.67 -19.32 27.25
CA ALA A 572 -6.35 -19.29 28.55
C ALA A 572 -7.76 -18.68 28.47
N ASP A 573 -8.03 -17.84 27.46
CA ASP A 573 -9.37 -17.30 27.21
C ASP A 573 -10.31 -18.26 26.45
N LYS A 574 -9.81 -19.42 25.99
CA LYS A 574 -10.54 -20.48 25.28
C LYS A 574 -10.51 -21.80 26.07
N GLU A 575 -11.02 -21.82 27.31
CA GLU A 575 -11.35 -23.11 27.92
C GLU A 575 -12.35 -23.86 27.01
N PRO A 576 -12.09 -25.13 26.63
CA PRO A 576 -12.97 -25.88 25.77
C PRO A 576 -14.30 -26.04 26.48
N VAL A 577 -15.32 -25.38 25.94
CA VAL A 577 -16.66 -25.48 26.48
C VAL A 577 -17.11 -26.94 26.33
N PRO A 578 -17.60 -27.61 27.39
CA PRO A 578 -18.05 -28.98 27.28
C PRO A 578 -19.15 -29.07 26.22
N LYS A 579 -18.87 -29.70 25.07
CA LYS A 579 -19.84 -29.89 23.98
C LYS A 579 -21.18 -30.48 24.47
N THR A 580 -21.11 -31.31 25.51
CA THR A 580 -22.28 -31.87 26.19
C THR A 580 -23.22 -30.82 26.78
N LEU A 581 -22.70 -29.70 27.29
CA LEU A 581 -23.49 -28.61 27.87
C LEU A 581 -24.24 -27.82 26.78
N ALA A 582 -23.57 -27.52 25.67
CA ALA A 582 -24.17 -26.81 24.54
C ALA A 582 -25.25 -27.66 23.85
N GLN A 583 -24.99 -28.97 23.70
CA GLN A 583 -25.97 -29.92 23.18
C GLN A 583 -27.21 -30.00 24.09
N GLU A 584 -27.02 -30.13 25.41
CA GLU A 584 -28.12 -30.17 26.38
C GLU A 584 -28.93 -28.87 26.36
N PHE A 585 -28.26 -27.72 26.17
CA PHE A 585 -28.92 -26.44 26.01
C PHE A 585 -29.82 -26.45 24.75
N ALA A 586 -29.27 -26.82 23.59
CA ALA A 586 -30.00 -26.85 22.33
C ALA A 586 -31.21 -27.80 22.39
N ASP A 587 -31.02 -29.00 22.94
CA ASP A 587 -32.09 -29.99 23.14
C ASP A 587 -33.24 -29.41 23.99
N LYS A 588 -32.92 -28.70 25.08
CA LYS A 588 -33.93 -28.07 25.95
C LYS A 588 -34.72 -26.96 25.24
N VAL A 589 -34.09 -26.20 24.35
CA VAL A 589 -34.77 -25.16 23.57
C VAL A 589 -35.68 -25.78 22.51
N ASN A 590 -35.21 -26.83 21.83
CA ASN A 590 -35.94 -27.50 20.75
C ASN A 590 -37.20 -28.26 21.22
N ILE A 591 -37.37 -28.51 22.53
CA ILE A 591 -38.62 -29.04 23.12
C ILE A 591 -39.80 -28.08 22.87
N TYR A 592 -39.55 -26.78 22.79
CA TYR A 592 -40.59 -25.77 22.64
C TYR A 592 -40.92 -25.54 21.17
N SER A 593 -42.19 -25.75 20.80
CA SER A 593 -42.68 -25.58 19.42
C SER A 593 -43.05 -24.15 19.04
N THR A 594 -43.19 -23.25 20.02
CA THR A 594 -43.55 -21.84 19.79
C THR A 594 -42.33 -20.94 19.93
N TRP A 595 -42.23 -19.93 19.08
CA TRP A 595 -41.14 -18.94 19.11
C TRP A 595 -40.96 -18.29 20.48
N GLN A 596 -42.06 -17.84 21.10
CA GLN A 596 -42.02 -17.22 22.43
C GLN A 596 -41.49 -18.19 23.50
N GLY A 597 -41.83 -19.48 23.40
CA GLY A 597 -41.33 -20.52 24.29
C GLY A 597 -39.83 -20.73 24.15
N GLN A 598 -39.34 -20.82 22.90
CA GLN A 598 -37.91 -20.92 22.60
C GLN A 598 -37.14 -19.70 23.13
N GLN A 599 -37.61 -18.49 22.85
CA GLN A 599 -36.97 -17.25 23.31
C GLN A 599 -36.87 -17.17 24.84
N ASN A 600 -37.95 -17.48 25.56
CA ASN A 600 -37.95 -17.49 27.02
C ASN A 600 -36.99 -18.56 27.58
N GLN A 601 -36.94 -19.73 26.94
CA GLN A 601 -36.07 -20.82 27.36
C GLN A 601 -34.60 -20.47 27.11
N ILE A 602 -34.26 -19.87 25.97
CA ILE A 602 -32.90 -19.39 25.67
C ILE A 602 -32.46 -18.39 26.74
N ASN A 603 -33.26 -17.36 27.02
CA ASN A 603 -32.92 -16.35 28.03
C ASN A 603 -32.66 -16.98 29.41
N ARG A 604 -33.52 -17.92 29.83
CA ARG A 604 -33.37 -18.62 31.11
C ARG A 604 -32.10 -19.47 31.15
N LEU A 605 -31.85 -20.26 30.11
CA LEU A 605 -30.68 -21.14 30.07
C LEU A 605 -29.37 -20.34 29.95
N LEU A 606 -29.37 -19.20 29.28
CA LEU A 606 -28.21 -18.29 29.26
C LEU A 606 -27.95 -17.71 30.66
N GLU A 607 -28.99 -17.34 31.40
CA GLU A 607 -28.86 -16.90 32.78
C GLU A 607 -28.32 -18.03 33.68
N GLU A 608 -28.82 -19.26 33.53
CA GLU A 608 -28.35 -20.45 34.25
C GLU A 608 -26.88 -20.81 33.89
N ALA A 609 -26.46 -20.59 32.66
CA ALA A 609 -25.11 -20.91 32.18
C ALA A 609 -24.03 -19.94 32.70
N GLY A 610 -24.41 -18.80 33.27
CA GLY A 610 -23.50 -17.86 33.94
C GLY A 610 -22.36 -17.38 33.04
N ALA A 611 -21.11 -17.63 33.45
CA ALA A 611 -19.92 -17.22 32.68
C ALA A 611 -19.88 -17.81 31.27
N ASN A 612 -20.41 -19.02 31.07
CA ASN A 612 -20.44 -19.66 29.75
C ASN A 612 -21.34 -18.92 28.76
N ALA A 613 -22.39 -18.24 29.22
CA ALA A 613 -23.26 -17.44 28.33
C ALA A 613 -22.56 -16.21 27.74
N SER A 614 -21.39 -15.84 28.27
CA SER A 614 -20.52 -14.81 27.69
C SER A 614 -19.38 -15.38 26.85
N ASN A 615 -19.25 -16.71 26.79
CA ASN A 615 -18.23 -17.40 26.00
C ASN A 615 -18.74 -17.59 24.56
N PRO A 616 -18.09 -16.97 23.55
CA PRO A 616 -18.50 -17.11 22.15
C PRO A 616 -18.53 -18.55 21.67
N ALA A 617 -17.57 -19.39 22.08
CA ALA A 617 -17.52 -20.80 21.67
C ALA A 617 -18.74 -21.60 22.16
N PHE A 618 -19.22 -21.31 23.38
CA PHE A 618 -20.43 -21.94 23.92
C PHE A 618 -21.66 -21.58 23.09
N LEU A 619 -21.79 -20.30 22.74
CA LEU A 619 -22.92 -19.80 21.98
C LEU A 619 -22.89 -20.29 20.54
N THR A 620 -21.72 -20.43 19.92
CA THR A 620 -21.57 -21.05 18.59
C THR A 620 -22.04 -22.50 18.59
N GLU A 621 -21.61 -23.31 19.57
CA GLU A 621 -22.08 -24.71 19.69
C GLU A 621 -23.60 -24.79 19.97
N ILE A 622 -24.16 -23.87 20.76
CA ILE A 622 -25.61 -23.77 20.93
C ILE A 622 -26.29 -23.42 19.59
N ARG A 623 -25.79 -22.40 18.88
CA ARG A 623 -26.33 -21.94 17.59
C ARG A 623 -26.45 -23.09 16.61
N ASP A 624 -25.41 -23.91 16.52
CA ASP A 624 -25.32 -25.02 15.56
C ASP A 624 -26.32 -26.14 15.88
N GLY A 625 -26.70 -26.30 17.16
CA GLY A 625 -27.76 -27.21 17.61
C GLY A 625 -29.20 -26.67 17.50
N LEU A 626 -29.39 -25.40 17.13
CA LEU A 626 -30.70 -24.75 17.03
C LEU A 626 -31.12 -24.53 15.59
N ASP A 627 -32.42 -24.54 15.33
CA ASP A 627 -33.00 -24.31 14.00
C ASP A 627 -33.83 -23.02 13.92
N GLY A 628 -33.90 -22.44 12.72
CA GLY A 628 -34.76 -21.28 12.41
C GLY A 628 -34.50 -20.07 13.32
N ARG A 629 -35.58 -19.45 13.83
CA ARG A 629 -35.49 -18.19 14.59
C ARG A 629 -34.70 -18.30 15.90
N ALA A 630 -34.63 -19.49 16.50
CA ALA A 630 -33.85 -19.71 17.71
C ALA A 630 -32.34 -19.52 17.45
N ARG A 631 -31.88 -19.96 16.28
CA ARG A 631 -30.53 -19.71 15.78
C ARG A 631 -30.26 -18.21 15.63
N ASP A 632 -31.19 -17.46 15.03
CA ASP A 632 -31.08 -16.01 14.82
C ASP A 632 -30.90 -15.23 16.13
N LEU A 633 -31.56 -15.67 17.21
CA LEU A 633 -31.41 -15.04 18.54
C LEU A 633 -30.00 -15.22 19.10
N ILE A 634 -29.44 -16.43 18.96
CA ILE A 634 -28.07 -16.70 19.40
C ILE A 634 -27.07 -15.97 18.51
N ASN A 635 -27.30 -15.86 17.21
CA ASN A 635 -26.50 -15.03 16.30
C ASN A 635 -26.46 -13.57 16.75
N THR A 636 -27.62 -13.02 17.14
CA THR A 636 -27.69 -11.66 17.70
C THR A 636 -26.84 -11.53 18.96
N LYS A 637 -26.86 -12.54 19.83
CA LYS A 637 -26.06 -12.52 21.07
C LYS A 637 -24.57 -12.69 20.83
N LEU A 638 -24.18 -13.54 19.87
CA LEU A 638 -22.81 -13.69 19.41
C LEU A 638 -22.26 -12.37 18.87
N LEU A 639 -23.04 -11.65 18.06
CA LEU A 639 -22.72 -10.31 17.57
C LEU A 639 -22.46 -9.33 18.73
N GLU A 640 -23.36 -9.27 19.71
CA GLU A 640 -23.19 -8.44 20.90
C GLU A 640 -21.89 -8.78 21.66
N LEU A 641 -21.62 -10.06 21.93
CA LEU A 641 -20.42 -10.45 22.67
C LEU A 641 -19.14 -10.24 21.89
N ARG A 642 -19.14 -10.48 20.58
CA ARG A 642 -17.99 -10.15 19.73
C ARG A 642 -17.69 -8.66 19.75
N SER A 643 -18.71 -7.81 19.72
CA SER A 643 -18.53 -6.36 19.88
C SER A 643 -17.86 -6.02 21.23
N ILE A 644 -18.28 -6.68 22.31
CA ILE A 644 -17.72 -6.46 23.66
C ILE A 644 -16.27 -7.01 23.75
N ALA A 645 -16.02 -8.19 23.21
CA ALA A 645 -14.70 -8.84 23.22
C ALA A 645 -13.69 -8.04 22.41
N LYS A 646 -14.09 -7.52 21.24
CA LYS A 646 -13.31 -6.60 20.39
C LYS A 646 -12.91 -5.36 21.20
N ILE A 647 -13.87 -4.72 21.88
CA ILE A 647 -13.60 -3.57 22.78
C ILE A 647 -12.61 -3.93 23.90
N ASN A 648 -12.68 -5.12 24.48
CA ASN A 648 -11.77 -5.54 25.54
C ASN A 648 -10.36 -5.88 25.04
N LYS A 649 -10.24 -6.52 23.86
CA LYS A 649 -8.96 -6.82 23.22
C LYS A 649 -8.21 -5.53 22.88
N ASP A 650 -8.91 -4.55 22.31
CA ASP A 650 -8.36 -3.24 21.98
C ASP A 650 -7.78 -2.56 23.25
N LYS A 651 -8.48 -2.65 24.39
CA LYS A 651 -7.98 -2.19 25.70
C LYS A 651 -6.75 -2.95 26.20
N ALA A 652 -6.67 -4.26 25.97
CA ALA A 652 -5.55 -5.08 26.44
C ALA A 652 -4.28 -4.81 25.62
N VAL A 653 -4.40 -4.71 24.29
CA VAL A 653 -3.32 -4.29 23.39
C VAL A 653 -2.80 -2.92 23.82
N GLN A 654 -3.70 -1.99 24.15
CA GLN A 654 -3.28 -0.68 24.59
C GLN A 654 -2.43 -0.72 25.87
N ARG A 655 -2.84 -1.50 26.87
CA ARG A 655 -2.04 -1.65 28.11
C ARG A 655 -0.64 -2.21 27.83
N LYS A 656 -0.50 -3.11 26.84
CA LYS A 656 0.81 -3.64 26.42
C LYS A 656 1.67 -2.54 25.78
N ILE A 657 1.08 -1.73 24.91
CA ILE A 657 1.75 -0.58 24.28
C ILE A 657 2.21 0.42 25.35
N ASP A 658 1.33 0.77 26.30
CA ASP A 658 1.67 1.72 27.37
C ASP A 658 2.79 1.19 28.27
N ARG A 659 2.79 -0.12 28.54
CA ARG A 659 3.87 -0.77 29.31
C ARG A 659 5.20 -0.74 28.55
N ALA A 660 5.20 -1.06 27.25
CA ALA A 660 6.40 -1.01 26.42
C ALA A 660 6.95 0.42 26.32
N LYS A 661 6.07 1.42 26.21
CA LYS A 661 6.44 2.84 26.19
C LYS A 661 7.10 3.27 27.50
N ARG A 662 6.52 2.91 28.66
CA ARG A 662 7.12 3.18 29.97
C ARG A 662 8.50 2.57 30.15
N LEU A 663 8.68 1.31 29.71
CA LEU A 663 9.99 0.65 29.77
C LEU A 663 11.04 1.35 28.90
N ARG A 664 10.62 1.90 27.75
CA ARG A 664 11.52 2.66 26.86
C ARG A 664 11.88 4.04 27.40
N ASP A 665 11.00 4.66 28.19
CA ASP A 665 11.25 5.96 28.81
C ASP A 665 12.08 5.85 30.11
N GLU A 666 12.23 4.64 30.67
CA GLU A 666 13.04 4.35 31.87
C GLU A 666 14.50 3.95 31.55
N ASP A 667 14.82 3.62 30.29
CA ASP A 667 16.18 3.38 29.75
C ASP A 667 16.78 4.64 29.12
#